data_AF-A0A1A2ZUX2-F1
#
_entry.id   AF-A0A1A2ZUX2-F1
#
_cell.length_a   1.000
_cell.length_b   1.000
_cell.length_c   1.000
_cell.angle_alpha   90.00
_cell.angle_beta   90.00
_cell.angle_gamma   90.00
#
_symmetry.space_group_name_H-M   'P 1'
#
loop_
_entity.id
_entity.type
_entity.pdbx_description
1 polymer ?
#
loop_
_entity_poly.entity_id
_entity_poly.type
_entity_poly.pdbx_seq_one_letter_code
_entity_poly.pdbx_strand_id
1 'polypeptide(L)'
;MSTNTTSEERLARRVDDLTAKDPQFAAARPDPAVAAALEQPGLRLPQVIRTVLEGYAERPALGQRVVEFVRDAKTGRTTLELLPRYETFTFREVGERAGALTRALSHGLLSAGDRVCVLGFNSVDYATIDIALGLAGAVCVPLQTGAAVTQLQPIVAETQPSLVASSVNQLPEAVELLLSGHAPAELLVFDYHPEVDDQREAVEAARARLADADVVVETLADVLDRGRSLPDAPLPAPQDDDPLALLIYTSGSTGAPKGAMYPARNVGKMWRRSSHNWFGETPASITLNFMPMSHVMGRGILYGTLGNGGTAYFAARSDLSTLLEDLELVRPTELNFVPRIWETLFGEFQRQVDRRLPDGAGPDERRAVEAEVLDEQRQYTLGGRFIFAMTGSAPTSPELRNWVEALLEMPLVDGYGSTEAGMVLFNGEVLRPPVVDYKLVDVPDLGYFATDRPYPRGELLLKTENMFPGYYKRAETTANVFDEDGFYRTGDVFAEVAPDKLTYVDRRNNVLKLAQGEFVTLAKLEAEFGNSPLVRQIYIYGNSAQPYLLAVVVPTEDALQRYAVDELKPLIADSLQGVARDAGLQSYEVPRDFLIETTPFSLENGLLTGIRKLAWPKLKQHYGERLEQLYADLAAGQANELSELRRNGADRPALDTVSRAAAAMLGTAASDLSADAHFTDLGGDSLSALTFGNLLREIFDVDVPVGVIVSPANDLRAIADYIEAERKGTKRPTFALVHGGGHGRDATEVRASDLTLDKFLETSTLAAAPELPKPTSEVRTVLLTGATGFLGRYLALEWLERMDLVDGKVIALVRARSDEEARARLDNTFDSGDPELLAHYRELAAGHLEVLAGDKGEANLGLDQATWQRLADTVDLIVDPAALVNHVLPYSELFGPNALGTAELIRIALTSKQKPYVYVSTIGVGDQIEPGKFVEDADIRQISATRAVNDNYANGYGNSKWAGEVLLREAHDLCGLPVAVFRCDMILADTTYAGQLNLPDMFTRLMLSLVATGVAPGSFYELDAEGNRQRAHYDGLPVEFIAAAISTLGTQADGYQTYHVMNPYDDGIGLDEYVDWLVDAGYPIQRIAGYGEWLRRFEGAMRALPERQRQYSLLPLLHNYQQPEKPLRGSFAPTDRFRAAVQEAKIGPDKDIPHVSAPIIVKYVTDLQLLGLL
;
A
#
# COMPACT_ATOMS: atom_id res chain seq x y z
N MET A 1 -1.53 -51.99 -16.21
CA MET A 1 -2.32 -52.83 -15.28
C MET A 1 -3.38 -51.92 -14.68
N SER A 2 -4.63 -52.39 -14.72
CA SER A 2 -5.86 -51.63 -14.44
C SER A 2 -5.82 -50.87 -13.13
N THR A 3 -6.20 -49.59 -13.13
CA THR A 3 -7.08 -49.02 -12.10
C THR A 3 -7.76 -47.75 -12.64
N ASN A 4 -8.95 -47.90 -13.23
CA ASN A 4 -9.94 -46.81 -13.28
C ASN A 4 -10.39 -46.55 -11.83
N THR A 5 -9.53 -45.93 -11.03
CA THR A 5 -9.85 -45.56 -9.66
C THR A 5 -10.72 -44.32 -9.73
N THR A 6 -11.95 -44.35 -9.22
CA THR A 6 -12.81 -43.16 -9.23
C THR A 6 -12.20 -42.06 -8.33
N SER A 7 -12.62 -40.80 -8.53
CA SER A 7 -12.15 -39.71 -7.66
C SER A 7 -12.48 -39.96 -6.18
N GLU A 8 -13.60 -40.62 -5.91
CA GLU A 8 -14.02 -41.03 -4.56
C GLU A 8 -13.11 -42.10 -3.97
N GLU A 9 -12.71 -43.09 -4.77
CA GLU A 9 -11.76 -44.13 -4.32
C GLU A 9 -10.36 -43.56 -4.05
N ARG A 10 -9.92 -42.55 -4.82
CA ARG A 10 -8.65 -41.84 -4.54
C ARG A 10 -8.74 -41.04 -3.25
N LEU A 11 -9.85 -40.35 -3.02
CA LEU A 11 -10.09 -39.61 -1.78
C LEU A 11 -10.15 -40.54 -0.57
N ALA A 12 -10.88 -41.65 -0.66
CA ALA A 12 -10.96 -42.65 0.40
C ALA A 12 -9.57 -43.23 0.75
N ARG A 13 -8.77 -43.57 -0.27
CA ARG A 13 -7.39 -44.04 -0.06
C ARG A 13 -6.53 -42.97 0.62
N ARG A 14 -6.66 -41.69 0.22
CA ARG A 14 -5.93 -40.58 0.85
C ARG A 14 -6.31 -40.45 2.33
N VAL A 15 -7.60 -40.54 2.66
CA VAL A 15 -8.07 -40.52 4.05
C VAL A 15 -7.52 -41.69 4.85
N ASP A 16 -7.53 -42.91 4.30
CA ASP A 16 -6.97 -44.10 4.95
C ASP A 16 -5.45 -43.96 5.17
N ASP A 17 -4.72 -43.47 4.16
CA ASP A 17 -3.28 -43.22 4.24
C ASP A 17 -2.93 -42.16 5.29
N LEU A 18 -3.67 -41.04 5.32
CA LEU A 18 -3.49 -39.98 6.32
C LEU A 18 -3.83 -40.49 7.72
N THR A 19 -4.92 -41.24 7.88
CA THR A 19 -5.31 -41.83 9.18
C THR A 19 -4.24 -42.79 9.71
N ALA A 20 -3.56 -43.52 8.82
CA ALA A 20 -2.52 -44.47 9.20
C ALA A 20 -1.15 -43.83 9.45
N LYS A 21 -0.80 -42.74 8.74
CA LYS A 21 0.57 -42.18 8.69
C LYS A 21 0.72 -40.79 9.30
N ASP A 22 -0.36 -40.05 9.50
CA ASP A 22 -0.37 -38.69 10.05
C ASP A 22 -1.06 -38.68 11.43
N PRO A 23 -0.30 -38.68 12.54
CA PRO A 23 -0.86 -38.65 13.88
C PRO A 23 -1.70 -37.39 14.19
N GLN A 24 -1.38 -36.25 13.57
CA GLN A 24 -2.14 -35.01 13.76
C GLN A 24 -3.51 -35.13 13.10
N PHE A 25 -3.57 -35.65 11.88
CA PHE A 25 -4.82 -35.94 11.17
C PHE A 25 -5.69 -36.93 11.95
N ALA A 26 -5.11 -38.05 12.39
CA ALA A 26 -5.85 -39.07 13.13
C ALA A 26 -6.41 -38.56 14.46
N ALA A 27 -5.68 -37.69 15.16
CA ALA A 27 -6.12 -37.09 16.41
C ALA A 27 -7.20 -36.01 16.24
N ALA A 28 -7.33 -35.42 15.06
CA ALA A 28 -8.29 -34.36 14.74
C ALA A 28 -9.68 -34.87 14.32
N ARG A 29 -9.93 -36.19 14.38
CA ARG A 29 -11.25 -36.76 14.05
C ARG A 29 -12.32 -36.34 15.06
N PRO A 30 -13.51 -35.88 14.62
CA PRO A 30 -14.59 -35.52 15.54
C PRO A 30 -14.94 -36.66 16.49
N ASP A 31 -15.05 -36.34 17.79
CA ASP A 31 -15.51 -37.29 18.81
C ASP A 31 -17.03 -37.47 18.75
N PRO A 32 -17.54 -38.69 18.49
CA PRO A 32 -18.98 -38.97 18.44
C PRO A 32 -19.73 -38.65 19.75
N ALA A 33 -19.07 -38.74 20.90
CA ALA A 33 -19.69 -38.43 22.19
C ALA A 33 -19.96 -36.93 22.33
N VAL A 34 -19.05 -36.08 21.85
CA VAL A 34 -19.23 -34.62 21.83
C VAL A 34 -20.31 -34.25 20.81
N ALA A 35 -20.29 -34.85 19.62
CA ALA A 35 -21.34 -34.66 18.61
C ALA A 35 -22.73 -34.98 19.17
N ALA A 36 -22.88 -36.13 19.85
CA ALA A 36 -24.13 -36.52 20.51
C ALA A 36 -24.55 -35.56 21.65
N ALA A 37 -23.59 -34.99 22.38
CA ALA A 37 -23.87 -33.99 23.41
C ALA A 37 -24.41 -32.68 22.82
N LEU A 38 -23.88 -32.23 21.68
CA LEU A 38 -24.33 -31.01 20.98
C LEU A 38 -25.76 -31.09 20.42
N GLU A 39 -26.26 -32.30 20.24
CA GLU A 39 -27.62 -32.61 19.77
C GLU A 39 -28.67 -32.73 20.89
N GLN A 40 -28.28 -32.56 22.15
CA GLN A 40 -29.25 -32.56 23.24
C GLN A 40 -30.24 -31.39 23.07
N PRO A 41 -31.56 -31.66 23.15
CA PRO A 41 -32.57 -30.64 22.93
C PRO A 41 -32.49 -29.56 24.03
N GLY A 42 -32.68 -28.31 23.62
CA GLY A 42 -32.71 -27.16 24.53
C GLY A 42 -31.34 -26.54 24.85
N LEU A 43 -30.24 -27.03 24.26
CA LEU A 43 -28.94 -26.37 24.40
C LEU A 43 -28.89 -25.01 23.69
N ARG A 44 -28.58 -23.97 24.46
CA ARG A 44 -28.38 -22.60 24.00
C ARG A 44 -26.92 -22.35 23.59
N LEU A 45 -26.67 -21.26 22.86
CA LEU A 45 -25.34 -20.94 22.33
C LEU A 45 -24.20 -21.00 23.36
N PRO A 46 -24.30 -20.41 24.58
CA PRO A 46 -23.24 -20.53 25.57
C PRO A 46 -22.94 -21.98 25.99
N GLN A 47 -23.98 -22.82 26.06
CA GLN A 47 -23.84 -24.23 26.43
C GLN A 47 -23.22 -25.03 25.28
N VAL A 48 -23.60 -24.74 24.03
CA VAL A 48 -22.99 -25.33 22.82
C VAL A 48 -21.49 -25.05 22.79
N ILE A 49 -21.09 -23.78 22.95
CA ILE A 49 -19.69 -23.37 22.99
C ILE A 49 -18.95 -24.12 24.11
N ARG A 50 -19.52 -24.15 25.32
CA ARG A 50 -18.92 -24.83 26.47
C ARG A 50 -18.76 -26.34 26.23
N THR A 51 -19.77 -27.00 25.68
CA THR A 51 -19.70 -28.43 25.34
C THR A 51 -18.57 -28.74 24.36
N VAL A 52 -18.34 -27.87 23.36
CA VAL A 52 -17.20 -28.02 22.43
C VAL A 52 -15.87 -27.85 23.16
N LEU A 53 -15.70 -26.75 23.91
CA LEU A 53 -14.45 -26.44 24.62
C LEU A 53 -14.08 -27.51 25.65
N GLU A 54 -15.04 -28.02 26.42
CA GLU A 54 -14.84 -29.07 27.42
C GLU A 54 -14.66 -30.45 26.77
N GLY A 55 -15.42 -30.75 25.71
CA GLY A 55 -15.38 -32.04 25.02
C GLY A 55 -14.05 -32.32 24.31
N TYR A 56 -13.39 -31.26 23.83
CA TYR A 56 -12.10 -31.37 23.13
C TYR A 56 -10.92 -30.78 23.89
N ALA A 57 -11.04 -30.59 25.21
CA ALA A 57 -10.13 -29.81 26.06
C ALA A 57 -8.62 -29.98 25.76
N GLU A 58 -8.13 -31.21 25.59
CA GLU A 58 -6.69 -31.50 25.39
C GLU A 58 -6.20 -31.37 23.93
N ARG A 59 -7.10 -31.13 22.97
CA ARG A 59 -6.73 -31.00 21.55
C ARG A 59 -6.25 -29.58 21.23
N PRO A 60 -5.37 -29.39 20.23
CA PRO A 60 -5.08 -28.06 19.69
C PRO A 60 -6.30 -27.49 18.98
N ALA A 61 -6.73 -26.29 19.39
CA ALA A 61 -7.89 -25.58 18.87
C ALA A 61 -7.50 -24.48 17.88
N LEU A 62 -6.56 -23.62 18.27
CA LEU A 62 -6.15 -22.44 17.51
C LEU A 62 -4.64 -22.43 17.32
N GLY A 63 -4.16 -21.93 16.18
CA GLY A 63 -2.72 -21.81 15.90
C GLY A 63 -2.33 -20.45 15.35
N GLN A 64 -1.17 -19.95 15.75
CA GLN A 64 -0.57 -18.70 15.27
C GLN A 64 0.92 -18.87 14.98
N ARG A 65 1.47 -18.04 14.09
CA ARG A 65 2.92 -18.03 13.82
C ARG A 65 3.67 -17.65 15.08
N VAL A 66 4.76 -18.36 15.34
CA VAL A 66 5.64 -18.01 16.46
C VAL A 66 6.45 -16.79 16.08
N VAL A 67 6.62 -15.92 17.06
CA VAL A 67 7.32 -14.66 16.90
C VAL A 67 8.55 -14.62 17.77
N GLU A 68 9.58 -13.94 17.30
CA GLU A 68 10.73 -13.55 18.12
C GLU A 68 10.82 -12.03 18.24
N PHE A 69 11.23 -11.58 19.41
CA PHE A 69 11.40 -10.17 19.71
C PHE A 69 12.85 -9.79 19.48
N VAL A 70 13.11 -9.11 18.37
CA VAL A 70 14.45 -8.72 17.98
C VAL A 70 14.67 -7.30 18.43
N ARG A 71 15.64 -7.12 19.33
CA ARG A 71 16.09 -5.80 19.73
C ARG A 71 17.15 -5.32 18.74
N ASP A 72 16.84 -4.28 18.00
CA ASP A 72 17.80 -3.60 17.15
C ASP A 72 18.92 -3.02 18.03
N ALA A 73 20.16 -3.46 17.77
CA ALA A 73 21.31 -3.08 18.59
C ALA A 73 21.69 -1.60 18.45
N LYS A 74 21.25 -0.91 17.38
CA LYS A 74 21.54 0.50 17.10
C LYS A 74 20.46 1.42 17.66
N THR A 75 19.19 1.14 17.38
CA THR A 75 18.06 1.98 17.84
C THR A 75 17.65 1.62 19.27
N GLY A 76 18.03 0.43 19.74
CA GLY A 76 17.58 -0.13 20.99
C GLY A 76 16.12 -0.57 20.97
N ARG A 77 15.42 -0.40 19.83
CA ARG A 77 14.00 -0.70 19.70
C ARG A 77 13.76 -2.18 19.46
N THR A 78 12.67 -2.70 19.99
CA THR A 78 12.27 -4.10 19.83
C THR A 78 11.15 -4.22 18.81
N THR A 79 11.40 -5.00 17.76
CA THR A 79 10.44 -5.36 16.71
C THR A 79 10.11 -6.86 16.78
N LEU A 80 9.14 -7.28 15.98
CA LEU A 80 8.65 -8.65 15.90
C LEU A 80 9.06 -9.27 14.57
N GLU A 81 9.71 -10.44 14.63
CA GLU A 81 10.04 -11.26 13.45
C GLU A 81 9.27 -12.59 13.49
N LEU A 82 8.77 -13.03 12.33
CA LEU A 82 8.01 -14.28 12.19
C LEU A 82 8.97 -15.45 12.02
N LEU A 83 8.84 -16.46 12.88
CA LEU A 83 9.56 -17.73 12.73
C LEU A 83 8.80 -18.68 11.81
N PRO A 84 9.47 -19.57 11.05
CA PRO A 84 8.84 -20.50 10.11
C PRO A 84 8.22 -21.72 10.82
N ARG A 85 7.38 -21.46 11.84
CA ARG A 85 6.65 -22.46 12.61
C ARG A 85 5.44 -21.84 13.32
N TYR A 86 4.47 -22.70 13.64
CA TYR A 86 3.29 -22.34 14.42
C TYR A 86 3.38 -22.84 15.86
N GLU A 87 2.78 -22.10 16.78
CA GLU A 87 2.37 -22.59 18.09
C GLU A 87 0.86 -22.78 18.13
N THR A 88 0.38 -23.60 19.06
CA THR A 88 -1.04 -23.94 19.18
C THR A 88 -1.54 -23.77 20.61
N PHE A 89 -2.77 -23.30 20.74
CA PHE A 89 -3.54 -23.24 21.98
C PHE A 89 -4.55 -24.37 21.98
N THR A 90 -4.63 -25.09 23.09
CA THR A 90 -5.61 -26.15 23.31
C THR A 90 -7.02 -25.61 23.52
N PHE A 91 -8.05 -26.43 23.32
CA PHE A 91 -9.44 -26.04 23.64
C PHE A 91 -9.58 -25.62 25.12
N ARG A 92 -8.84 -26.26 26.03
CA ARG A 92 -8.76 -25.89 27.44
C ARG A 92 -8.22 -24.48 27.62
N GLU A 93 -7.06 -24.18 27.05
CA GLU A 93 -6.44 -22.84 27.17
C GLU A 93 -7.31 -21.74 26.56
N VAL A 94 -7.92 -22.01 25.39
CA VAL A 94 -8.87 -21.09 24.77
C VAL A 94 -10.10 -20.89 25.66
N GLY A 95 -10.65 -21.96 26.24
CA GLY A 95 -11.78 -21.88 27.16
C GLY A 95 -11.47 -21.16 28.47
N GLU A 96 -10.26 -21.33 29.01
CA GLU A 96 -9.78 -20.60 30.19
C GLU A 96 -9.62 -19.11 29.91
N ARG A 97 -9.04 -18.74 28.76
CA ARG A 97 -8.93 -17.33 28.31
C ARG A 97 -10.32 -16.72 28.10
N ALA A 98 -11.18 -17.36 27.29
CA ALA A 98 -12.52 -16.84 27.01
C ALA A 98 -13.38 -16.77 28.28
N GLY A 99 -13.25 -17.74 29.19
CA GLY A 99 -13.93 -17.72 30.49
C GLY A 99 -13.44 -16.59 31.39
N ALA A 100 -12.13 -16.33 31.45
CA ALA A 100 -11.58 -15.19 32.18
C ALA A 100 -12.10 -13.86 31.63
N LEU A 101 -12.05 -13.67 30.30
CA LEU A 101 -12.61 -12.48 29.66
C LEU A 101 -14.12 -12.33 29.95
N THR A 102 -14.89 -13.42 29.84
CA THR A 102 -16.33 -13.42 30.15
C THR A 102 -16.60 -12.94 31.57
N ARG A 103 -15.85 -13.44 32.57
CA ARG A 103 -15.98 -12.99 33.96
C ARG A 103 -15.63 -11.52 34.12
N ALA A 104 -14.51 -11.07 33.55
CA ALA A 104 -14.08 -9.68 33.63
C ALA A 104 -15.12 -8.71 33.04
N LEU A 105 -15.67 -9.04 31.87
CA LEU A 105 -16.67 -8.20 31.20
C LEU A 105 -18.02 -8.23 31.92
N SER A 106 -18.47 -9.40 32.40
CA SER A 106 -19.80 -9.56 33.04
C SER A 106 -19.89 -8.98 34.44
N HIS A 107 -18.79 -8.94 35.20
CA HIS A 107 -18.73 -8.21 36.49
C HIS A 107 -18.46 -6.72 36.30
N GLY A 108 -18.04 -6.31 35.10
CA GLY A 108 -17.84 -4.93 34.70
C GLY A 108 -19.09 -4.33 34.06
N LEU A 109 -18.94 -3.84 32.83
CA LEU A 109 -19.93 -3.01 32.16
C LEU A 109 -20.87 -3.79 31.23
N LEU A 110 -20.60 -5.08 30.95
CA LEU A 110 -21.28 -5.82 29.90
C LEU A 110 -22.44 -6.66 30.44
N SER A 111 -23.64 -6.42 29.92
CA SER A 111 -24.83 -7.24 30.15
C SER A 111 -25.20 -8.05 28.90
N ALA A 112 -25.97 -9.13 29.09
CA ALA A 112 -26.51 -9.90 27.96
C ALA A 112 -27.33 -8.99 27.02
N GLY A 113 -27.13 -9.11 25.71
CA GLY A 113 -27.74 -8.27 24.68
C GLY A 113 -26.98 -6.97 24.37
N ASP A 114 -25.94 -6.63 25.13
CA ASP A 114 -25.09 -5.47 24.81
C ASP A 114 -24.29 -5.70 23.53
N ARG A 115 -24.11 -4.65 22.73
CA ARG A 115 -23.36 -4.73 21.47
C ARG A 115 -21.89 -4.45 21.74
N VAL A 116 -21.02 -5.25 21.17
CA VAL A 116 -19.58 -5.06 21.21
C VAL A 116 -19.05 -4.98 19.79
N CYS A 117 -18.51 -3.82 19.42
CA CYS A 117 -17.88 -3.65 18.12
C CYS A 117 -16.44 -4.17 18.18
N VAL A 118 -16.04 -4.99 17.21
CA VAL A 118 -14.69 -5.58 17.18
C VAL A 118 -14.00 -5.24 15.85
N LEU A 119 -12.93 -4.44 15.89
CA LEU A 119 -12.15 -4.00 14.75
C LEU A 119 -10.80 -4.75 14.71
N GLY A 120 -10.66 -5.65 13.75
CA GLY A 120 -9.44 -6.46 13.57
C GLY A 120 -9.64 -7.52 12.50
N PHE A 121 -8.56 -8.20 12.13
CA PHE A 121 -8.56 -9.14 11.00
C PHE A 121 -9.09 -10.53 11.41
N ASN A 122 -8.19 -11.42 11.81
CA ASN A 122 -8.45 -12.69 12.45
C ASN A 122 -7.21 -13.07 13.28
N SER A 123 -7.41 -13.68 14.44
CA SER A 123 -6.31 -14.07 15.34
C SER A 123 -6.82 -14.95 16.48
N VAL A 124 -5.90 -15.49 17.28
CA VAL A 124 -6.23 -16.22 18.52
C VAL A 124 -6.98 -15.32 19.50
N ASP A 125 -6.57 -14.05 19.63
CA ASP A 125 -7.20 -13.11 20.55
C ASP A 125 -8.59 -12.69 20.05
N TYR A 126 -8.76 -12.42 18.76
CA TYR A 126 -10.07 -12.14 18.19
C TYR A 126 -11.02 -13.31 18.45
N ALA A 127 -10.59 -14.55 18.17
CA ALA A 127 -11.39 -15.74 18.43
C ALA A 127 -11.74 -15.87 19.92
N THR A 128 -10.80 -15.57 20.82
CA THR A 128 -11.01 -15.56 22.27
C THR A 128 -12.09 -14.55 22.67
N ILE A 129 -12.02 -13.32 22.14
CA ILE A 129 -13.01 -12.27 22.39
C ILE A 129 -14.38 -12.71 21.90
N ASP A 130 -14.45 -13.21 20.67
CA ASP A 130 -15.69 -13.63 20.05
C ASP A 130 -16.39 -14.78 20.81
N ILE A 131 -15.62 -15.76 21.27
CA ILE A 131 -16.10 -16.86 22.13
C ILE A 131 -16.59 -16.31 23.47
N ALA A 132 -15.86 -15.38 24.10
CA ALA A 132 -16.26 -14.77 25.36
C ALA A 132 -17.57 -13.99 25.24
N LEU A 133 -17.77 -13.24 24.14
CA LEU A 133 -19.04 -12.55 23.86
C LEU A 133 -20.20 -13.55 23.72
N GLY A 134 -19.98 -14.66 23.01
CA GLY A 134 -20.95 -15.74 22.88
C GLY A 134 -21.31 -16.40 24.23
N LEU A 135 -20.33 -16.55 25.13
CA LEU A 135 -20.55 -17.07 26.50
C LEU A 135 -21.29 -16.06 27.39
N ALA A 136 -20.98 -14.77 27.27
CA ALA A 136 -21.63 -13.67 27.99
C ALA A 136 -23.07 -13.40 27.50
N GLY A 137 -23.42 -13.86 26.30
CA GLY A 137 -24.68 -13.53 25.64
C GLY A 137 -24.72 -12.08 25.11
N ALA A 138 -23.56 -11.50 24.83
CA ALA A 138 -23.43 -10.20 24.17
C ALA A 138 -23.54 -10.34 22.64
N VAL A 139 -23.87 -9.24 21.96
CA VAL A 139 -24.00 -9.16 20.51
C VAL A 139 -22.67 -8.72 19.91
N CYS A 140 -21.99 -9.61 19.19
CA CYS A 140 -20.77 -9.27 18.47
C CYS A 140 -21.10 -8.46 17.20
N VAL A 141 -20.37 -7.37 16.95
CA VAL A 141 -20.50 -6.51 15.78
C VAL A 141 -19.12 -6.34 15.13
N PRO A 142 -18.65 -7.31 14.32
CA PRO A 142 -17.36 -7.22 13.67
C PRO A 142 -17.34 -6.10 12.62
N LEU A 143 -16.35 -5.21 12.71
CA LEU A 143 -16.15 -4.10 11.79
C LEU A 143 -15.18 -4.50 10.65
N GLN A 144 -15.34 -3.88 9.48
CA GLN A 144 -14.49 -4.15 8.32
C GLN A 144 -13.17 -3.34 8.43
N THR A 145 -12.03 -4.02 8.43
CA THR A 145 -10.70 -3.39 8.60
C THR A 145 -10.26 -2.53 7.41
N GLY A 146 -10.80 -2.79 6.21
CA GLY A 146 -10.50 -1.99 5.01
C GLY A 146 -11.42 -0.78 4.82
N ALA A 147 -12.43 -0.60 5.68
CA ALA A 147 -13.39 0.50 5.55
C ALA A 147 -12.84 1.78 6.19
N ALA A 148 -13.06 2.92 5.54
CA ALA A 148 -12.71 4.21 6.12
C ALA A 148 -13.51 4.49 7.39
N VAL A 149 -12.96 5.27 8.33
CA VAL A 149 -13.66 5.64 9.59
C VAL A 149 -15.04 6.23 9.31
N THR A 150 -15.20 7.02 8.24
CA THR A 150 -16.49 7.59 7.81
C THR A 150 -17.53 6.55 7.41
N GLN A 151 -17.12 5.36 6.97
CA GLN A 151 -18.00 4.23 6.66
C GLN A 151 -18.33 3.39 7.91
N LEU A 152 -17.44 3.39 8.92
CA LEU A 152 -17.64 2.69 10.19
C LEU A 152 -18.50 3.50 11.18
N GLN A 153 -18.43 4.84 11.15
CA GLN A 153 -19.19 5.73 12.02
C GLN A 153 -20.71 5.45 12.03
N PRO A 154 -21.40 5.29 10.88
CA PRO A 154 -22.82 4.95 10.87
C PRO A 154 -23.14 3.62 11.58
N ILE A 155 -22.23 2.65 11.51
CA ILE A 155 -22.40 1.34 12.15
C ILE A 155 -22.35 1.50 13.68
N VAL A 156 -21.33 2.19 14.18
CA VAL A 156 -21.15 2.46 15.61
C VAL A 156 -22.28 3.34 16.15
N ALA A 157 -22.74 4.33 15.38
CA ALA A 157 -23.90 5.15 15.75
C ALA A 157 -25.22 4.36 15.80
N GLU A 158 -25.43 3.43 14.86
CA GLU A 158 -26.63 2.59 14.81
C GLU A 158 -26.65 1.56 15.94
N THR A 159 -25.49 0.97 16.25
CA THR A 159 -25.36 -0.11 17.25
C THR A 159 -25.14 0.39 18.67
N GLN A 160 -24.58 1.60 18.85
CA GLN A 160 -24.25 2.19 20.15
C GLN A 160 -23.56 1.18 21.08
N PRO A 161 -22.38 0.65 20.72
CA PRO A 161 -21.76 -0.44 21.46
C PRO A 161 -21.43 -0.05 22.92
N SER A 162 -21.53 -1.02 23.83
CA SER A 162 -21.14 -0.86 25.24
C SER A 162 -19.62 -1.01 25.43
N LEU A 163 -18.95 -1.68 24.49
CA LEU A 163 -17.50 -1.92 24.45
C LEU A 163 -17.05 -1.88 22.98
N VAL A 164 -15.88 -1.30 22.71
CA VAL A 164 -15.17 -1.51 21.45
C VAL A 164 -13.92 -2.33 21.75
N ALA A 165 -13.62 -3.31 20.90
CA ALA A 165 -12.36 -4.03 20.93
C ALA A 165 -11.60 -3.79 19.62
N SER A 166 -10.31 -3.49 19.69
CA SER A 166 -9.47 -3.24 18.52
C SER A 166 -8.17 -4.01 18.58
N SER A 167 -7.72 -4.55 17.45
CA SER A 167 -6.34 -5.01 17.36
C SER A 167 -5.39 -3.81 17.46
N VAL A 168 -4.17 -4.02 17.93
CA VAL A 168 -3.18 -2.94 18.06
C VAL A 168 -2.89 -2.25 16.72
N ASN A 169 -2.91 -3.01 15.61
CA ASN A 169 -2.69 -2.51 14.25
C ASN A 169 -3.85 -1.65 13.70
N GLN A 170 -5.01 -1.64 14.35
CA GLN A 170 -6.18 -0.84 13.97
C GLN A 170 -6.56 0.17 15.07
N LEU A 171 -5.69 0.29 16.08
CA LEU A 171 -5.94 1.11 17.25
C LEU A 171 -6.08 2.60 16.92
N PRO A 172 -5.31 3.20 15.97
CA PRO A 172 -5.52 4.58 15.56
C PRO A 172 -6.93 4.80 15.00
N GLU A 173 -7.38 3.95 14.07
CA GLU A 173 -8.72 4.02 13.48
C GLU A 173 -9.82 3.81 14.51
N ALA A 174 -9.64 2.88 15.46
CA ALA A 174 -10.58 2.68 16.56
C ALA A 174 -10.69 3.93 17.44
N VAL A 175 -9.56 4.54 17.80
CA VAL A 175 -9.53 5.78 18.58
C VAL A 175 -10.25 6.92 17.82
N GLU A 176 -9.97 7.11 16.53
CA GLU A 176 -10.70 8.09 15.71
C GLU A 176 -12.21 7.85 15.71
N LEU A 177 -12.61 6.59 15.55
CA LEU A 177 -14.01 6.18 15.50
C LEU A 177 -14.74 6.50 16.82
N LEU A 178 -14.06 6.32 17.96
CA LEU A 178 -14.61 6.66 19.28
C LEU A 178 -14.69 8.17 19.51
N LEU A 179 -13.70 8.93 19.07
CA LEU A 179 -13.66 10.39 19.23
C LEU A 179 -14.64 11.13 18.33
N SER A 180 -14.94 10.56 17.16
CA SER A 180 -15.81 11.16 16.14
C SER A 180 -17.25 10.65 16.17
N GLY A 181 -17.55 9.66 17.01
CA GLY A 181 -18.82 8.95 17.04
C GLY A 181 -19.34 8.67 18.45
N HIS A 182 -19.90 7.48 18.64
CA HIS A 182 -20.34 7.00 19.95
C HIS A 182 -19.14 6.38 20.69
N ALA A 183 -18.81 6.95 21.84
CA ALA A 183 -17.75 6.44 22.73
C ALA A 183 -18.34 5.49 23.79
N PRO A 184 -17.94 4.20 23.83
CA PRO A 184 -18.26 3.30 24.94
C PRO A 184 -17.44 3.69 26.18
N ALA A 185 -17.75 3.10 27.34
CA ALA A 185 -16.98 3.33 28.56
C ALA A 185 -15.61 2.60 28.57
N GLU A 186 -15.40 1.63 27.68
CA GLU A 186 -14.16 0.84 27.62
C GLU A 186 -13.74 0.55 26.17
N LEU A 187 -12.42 0.57 25.91
CA LEU A 187 -11.74 0.12 24.70
C LEU A 187 -10.78 -1.02 25.06
N LEU A 188 -11.05 -2.22 24.54
CA LEU A 188 -10.21 -3.40 24.72
C LEU A 188 -9.19 -3.53 23.58
N VAL A 189 -7.89 -3.56 23.88
CA VAL A 189 -6.82 -3.74 22.88
C VAL A 189 -6.35 -5.20 22.85
N PHE A 190 -6.31 -5.80 21.66
CA PHE A 190 -5.87 -7.19 21.46
C PHE A 190 -4.81 -7.33 20.36
N ASP A 191 -4.25 -8.53 20.18
CA ASP A 191 -3.06 -8.77 19.34
C ASP A 191 -1.86 -7.89 19.74
N TYR A 192 -1.75 -7.62 21.04
CA TYR A 192 -0.79 -6.68 21.62
C TYR A 192 0.36 -7.42 22.31
N HIS A 193 1.58 -7.11 21.90
CA HIS A 193 2.84 -7.57 22.50
C HIS A 193 3.55 -6.39 23.18
N PRO A 194 3.55 -6.30 24.52
CA PRO A 194 4.17 -5.18 25.25
C PRO A 194 5.69 -5.08 25.06
N GLU A 195 6.32 -6.17 24.64
CA GLU A 195 7.73 -6.23 24.26
C GLU A 195 8.03 -5.43 22.99
N VAL A 196 7.05 -5.26 22.09
CA VAL A 196 7.21 -4.53 20.83
C VAL A 196 6.97 -3.04 21.07
N ASP A 197 7.99 -2.24 20.78
CA ASP A 197 7.99 -0.82 21.17
C ASP A 197 6.89 -0.03 20.47
N ASP A 198 6.72 -0.18 19.14
CA ASP A 198 5.65 0.49 18.38
C ASP A 198 4.25 0.17 18.92
N GLN A 199 4.04 -1.08 19.31
CA GLN A 199 2.75 -1.52 19.82
C GLN A 199 2.48 -0.93 21.21
N ARG A 200 3.49 -0.91 22.08
CA ARG A 200 3.37 -0.33 23.43
C ARG A 200 3.09 1.16 23.33
N GLU A 201 3.81 1.85 22.46
CA GLU A 201 3.61 3.27 22.19
C GLU A 201 2.23 3.57 21.61
N ALA A 202 1.70 2.73 20.72
CA ALA A 202 0.34 2.87 20.22
C ALA A 202 -0.72 2.73 21.33
N VAL A 203 -0.54 1.81 22.28
CA VAL A 203 -1.46 1.65 23.42
C VAL A 203 -1.38 2.84 24.37
N GLU A 204 -0.18 3.33 24.69
CA GLU A 204 0.00 4.52 25.53
C GLU A 204 -0.55 5.78 24.85
N ALA A 205 -0.32 5.92 23.54
CA ALA A 205 -0.96 6.95 22.74
C ALA A 205 -2.47 6.83 22.89
N ALA A 206 -3.09 5.66 22.63
CA ALA A 206 -4.54 5.45 22.75
C ALA A 206 -5.10 5.81 24.14
N ARG A 207 -4.41 5.45 25.22
CA ARG A 207 -4.76 5.85 26.60
C ARG A 207 -4.79 7.37 26.73
N ALA A 208 -3.74 8.06 26.30
CA ALA A 208 -3.70 9.51 26.26
C ALA A 208 -4.72 10.09 25.27
N ARG A 209 -5.04 9.33 24.21
CA ARG A 209 -6.03 9.68 23.20
C ARG A 209 -7.47 9.55 23.74
N LEU A 210 -7.73 8.83 24.82
CA LEU A 210 -9.10 8.59 25.25
C LEU A 210 -9.40 9.08 26.67
N ALA A 211 -8.38 9.64 27.33
CA ALA A 211 -8.45 10.23 28.66
C ALA A 211 -9.61 11.24 28.83
N ASP A 212 -9.84 12.14 27.86
CA ASP A 212 -10.92 13.15 27.95
C ASP A 212 -12.30 12.64 27.54
N ALA A 213 -12.37 11.46 26.93
CA ALA A 213 -13.61 10.86 26.44
C ALA A 213 -14.23 9.89 27.46
N ASP A 214 -13.68 9.82 28.69
CA ASP A 214 -14.05 8.89 29.75
C ASP A 214 -14.05 7.41 29.30
N VAL A 215 -13.22 7.05 28.30
CA VAL A 215 -13.07 5.68 27.83
C VAL A 215 -11.84 5.05 28.47
N VAL A 216 -12.04 3.98 29.24
CA VAL A 216 -10.93 3.21 29.82
C VAL A 216 -10.33 2.32 28.73
N VAL A 217 -9.05 2.50 28.43
CA VAL A 217 -8.32 1.59 27.53
C VAL A 217 -7.71 0.46 28.35
N GLU A 218 -8.00 -0.80 28.04
CA GLU A 218 -7.41 -1.96 28.70
C GLU A 218 -6.85 -2.94 27.68
N THR A 219 -5.73 -3.61 28.01
CA THR A 219 -5.20 -4.66 27.14
C THR A 219 -5.92 -5.97 27.45
N LEU A 220 -6.06 -6.84 26.44
CA LEU A 220 -6.68 -8.14 26.64
C LEU A 220 -5.95 -8.95 27.73
N ALA A 221 -4.62 -8.88 27.80
CA ALA A 221 -3.85 -9.55 28.85
C ALA A 221 -4.27 -9.10 30.25
N ASP A 222 -4.40 -7.79 30.49
CA ASP A 222 -4.80 -7.24 31.79
C ASP A 222 -6.23 -7.67 32.17
N VAL A 223 -7.15 -7.64 31.20
CA VAL A 223 -8.55 -8.03 31.42
C VAL A 223 -8.67 -9.52 31.70
N LEU A 224 -7.87 -10.37 31.02
CA LEU A 224 -7.78 -11.79 31.30
C LEU A 224 -7.25 -12.05 32.72
N ASP A 225 -6.20 -11.35 33.15
CA ASP A 225 -5.64 -11.49 34.49
C ASP A 225 -6.62 -11.10 35.59
N ARG A 226 -7.33 -9.98 35.41
CA ARG A 226 -8.44 -9.60 36.29
C ARG A 226 -9.50 -10.71 36.32
N GLY A 227 -9.92 -11.18 35.16
CA GLY A 227 -10.91 -12.21 34.97
C GLY A 227 -10.59 -13.55 35.64
N ARG A 228 -9.32 -13.92 35.76
CA ARG A 228 -8.88 -15.15 36.45
C ARG A 228 -9.16 -15.14 37.95
N SER A 229 -9.21 -13.96 38.57
CA SER A 229 -9.45 -13.79 40.01
C SER A 229 -10.93 -13.62 40.39
N LEU A 230 -11.79 -13.37 39.42
CA LEU A 230 -13.22 -13.13 39.62
C LEU A 230 -14.01 -14.45 39.72
N PRO A 231 -15.13 -14.48 40.46
CA PRO A 231 -15.98 -15.67 40.51
C PRO A 231 -16.70 -15.90 39.18
N ASP A 232 -17.07 -17.13 38.90
CA ASP A 232 -17.81 -17.49 37.69
C ASP A 232 -19.08 -16.64 37.53
N ALA A 233 -19.23 -16.04 36.35
CA ALA A 233 -20.43 -15.35 35.98
C ALA A 233 -21.54 -16.39 35.73
N PRO A 234 -22.75 -16.21 36.31
CA PRO A 234 -23.86 -17.08 35.98
C PRO A 234 -24.18 -16.97 34.49
N LEU A 235 -24.57 -18.08 33.86
CA LEU A 235 -25.05 -18.04 32.48
C LEU A 235 -26.20 -17.03 32.38
N PRO A 236 -26.24 -16.22 31.31
CA PRO A 236 -27.26 -15.19 31.17
C PRO A 236 -28.66 -15.81 31.21
N ALA A 237 -29.54 -15.21 32.02
CA ALA A 237 -30.90 -15.69 32.18
C ALA A 237 -31.68 -15.55 30.85
N PRO A 238 -32.63 -16.46 30.55
CA PRO A 238 -33.50 -16.32 29.39
C PRO A 238 -34.31 -15.02 29.45
N GLN A 239 -33.96 -14.03 28.64
CA GLN A 239 -34.84 -12.88 28.39
C GLN A 239 -35.70 -13.10 27.15
N ASP A 240 -35.15 -13.78 26.15
CA ASP A 240 -35.78 -14.18 24.90
C ASP A 240 -35.49 -15.69 24.67
N ASP A 241 -36.36 -16.34 23.90
CA ASP A 241 -36.17 -17.72 23.45
C ASP A 241 -35.04 -17.83 22.41
N ASP A 242 -34.81 -16.77 21.61
CA ASP A 242 -33.72 -16.74 20.62
C ASP A 242 -33.10 -15.34 20.45
N PRO A 243 -32.25 -14.92 21.40
CA PRO A 243 -31.68 -13.59 21.42
C PRO A 243 -30.72 -13.35 20.23
N LEU A 244 -30.56 -12.08 19.86
CA LEU A 244 -29.52 -11.66 18.91
C LEU A 244 -28.13 -11.99 19.48
N ALA A 245 -27.24 -12.54 18.65
CA ALA A 245 -25.86 -12.88 19.06
C ALA A 245 -24.79 -12.22 18.18
N LEU A 246 -25.12 -11.88 16.92
CA LEU A 246 -24.17 -11.33 15.96
C LEU A 246 -24.86 -10.38 14.98
N LEU A 247 -24.18 -9.31 14.59
CA LEU A 247 -24.56 -8.42 13.49
C LEU A 247 -23.47 -8.40 12.43
N ILE A 248 -23.77 -8.86 11.22
CA ILE A 248 -22.82 -8.83 10.10
C ILE A 248 -23.21 -7.69 9.16
N TYR A 249 -22.36 -6.66 9.04
CA TYR A 249 -22.63 -5.52 8.17
C TYR A 249 -22.23 -5.81 6.72
N THR A 250 -23.16 -5.57 5.79
CA THR A 250 -22.96 -5.74 4.34
C THR A 250 -23.19 -4.40 3.61
N SER A 251 -22.33 -4.09 2.63
CA SER A 251 -22.39 -2.87 1.81
C SER A 251 -23.38 -2.98 0.63
N GLY A 252 -24.47 -3.74 0.80
CA GLY A 252 -25.38 -4.18 -0.28
C GLY A 252 -25.93 -3.07 -1.20
N SER A 253 -26.78 -3.43 -2.16
CA SER A 253 -27.23 -2.67 -3.36
C SER A 253 -27.57 -1.16 -3.26
N THR A 254 -27.63 -0.59 -2.06
CA THR A 254 -27.88 0.83 -1.78
C THR A 254 -26.63 1.62 -1.36
N GLY A 255 -25.44 1.01 -1.32
CA GLY A 255 -24.15 1.65 -1.00
C GLY A 255 -23.89 1.95 0.48
N ALA A 256 -24.92 2.03 1.32
CA ALA A 256 -24.78 2.17 2.78
C ALA A 256 -24.75 0.80 3.51
N PRO A 257 -23.84 0.57 4.49
CA PRO A 257 -23.77 -0.66 5.27
C PRO A 257 -25.07 -0.99 6.03
N LYS A 258 -25.47 -2.27 6.03
CA LYS A 258 -26.67 -2.79 6.73
C LYS A 258 -26.31 -3.98 7.60
N GLY A 259 -26.69 -3.96 8.88
CA GLY A 259 -26.40 -5.06 9.82
C GLY A 259 -27.40 -6.21 9.70
N ALA A 260 -27.02 -7.33 9.06
CA ALA A 260 -27.81 -8.55 9.03
C ALA A 260 -27.83 -9.21 10.43
N MET A 261 -29.02 -9.50 10.94
CA MET A 261 -29.20 -10.05 12.28
C MET A 261 -28.96 -11.57 12.32
N TYR A 262 -28.07 -12.01 13.21
CA TYR A 262 -27.82 -13.42 13.48
C TYR A 262 -28.22 -13.77 14.91
N PRO A 263 -29.38 -14.42 15.10
CA PRO A 263 -29.78 -14.87 16.42
C PRO A 263 -28.95 -16.08 16.88
N ALA A 264 -28.99 -16.37 18.18
CA ALA A 264 -28.21 -17.40 18.83
C ALA A 264 -28.38 -18.79 18.19
N ARG A 265 -29.59 -19.13 17.70
CA ARG A 265 -29.82 -20.37 16.94
C ARG A 265 -28.98 -20.45 15.66
N ASN A 266 -28.83 -19.35 14.91
CA ASN A 266 -28.12 -19.33 13.63
C ASN A 266 -26.61 -19.47 13.86
N VAL A 267 -26.07 -18.76 14.86
CA VAL A 267 -24.67 -18.91 15.27
C VAL A 267 -24.42 -20.32 15.80
N GLY A 268 -25.31 -20.85 16.64
CA GLY A 268 -25.20 -22.20 17.21
C GLY A 268 -25.19 -23.31 16.16
N LYS A 269 -25.86 -23.14 15.01
CA LYS A 269 -25.78 -24.10 13.88
C LYS A 269 -24.36 -24.21 13.33
N MET A 270 -23.58 -23.12 13.31
CA MET A 270 -22.20 -23.13 12.80
C MET A 270 -21.25 -23.93 13.70
N TRP A 271 -21.53 -23.98 15.02
CA TRP A 271 -20.77 -24.76 16.00
C TRP A 271 -21.13 -26.25 16.03
N ARG A 272 -22.31 -26.65 15.53
CA ARG A 272 -22.78 -28.06 15.52
C ARG A 272 -22.28 -28.85 14.31
N ARG A 273 -21.12 -28.50 13.78
CA ARG A 273 -20.59 -29.06 12.53
C ARG A 273 -20.32 -30.56 12.60
N SER A 274 -19.92 -31.06 13.76
CA SER A 274 -19.65 -32.49 14.00
C SER A 274 -20.89 -33.37 13.88
N SER A 275 -22.08 -32.79 14.07
CA SER A 275 -23.38 -33.48 13.98
C SER A 275 -24.15 -33.17 12.70
N HIS A 276 -23.87 -32.02 12.08
CA HIS A 276 -24.61 -31.47 10.93
C HIS A 276 -23.68 -31.04 9.78
N ASN A 277 -22.75 -31.90 9.39
CA ASN A 277 -21.89 -31.63 8.24
C ASN A 277 -22.65 -31.83 6.91
N TRP A 278 -22.43 -30.94 5.94
CA TRP A 278 -23.11 -30.96 4.63
C TRP A 278 -22.78 -32.21 3.80
N PHE A 279 -21.59 -32.79 3.98
CA PHE A 279 -21.07 -33.90 3.17
C PHE A 279 -20.88 -35.20 3.97
N GLY A 280 -21.56 -35.35 5.10
CA GLY A 280 -21.43 -36.52 5.99
C GLY A 280 -20.27 -36.40 6.99
N GLU A 281 -19.88 -37.50 7.64
CA GLU A 281 -18.81 -37.48 8.66
C GLU A 281 -17.49 -36.92 8.08
N THR A 282 -16.93 -35.88 8.69
CA THR A 282 -15.60 -35.39 8.31
C THR A 282 -14.50 -36.18 9.03
N PRO A 283 -13.44 -36.63 8.33
CA PRO A 283 -12.31 -37.32 8.94
C PRO A 283 -11.46 -36.45 9.87
N ALA A 284 -11.23 -35.18 9.51
CA ALA A 284 -10.43 -34.22 10.29
C ALA A 284 -10.58 -32.80 9.72
N SER A 285 -10.65 -31.80 10.61
CA SER A 285 -10.69 -30.38 10.22
C SER A 285 -9.43 -29.65 10.70
N ILE A 286 -8.48 -29.41 9.80
CA ILE A 286 -7.29 -28.59 10.02
C ILE A 286 -7.30 -27.51 8.95
N THR A 287 -7.47 -26.26 9.35
CA THR A 287 -7.76 -25.16 8.42
C THR A 287 -6.77 -24.01 8.56
N LEU A 288 -6.47 -23.34 7.44
CA LEU A 288 -5.82 -22.03 7.44
C LEU A 288 -6.89 -20.95 7.26
N ASN A 289 -6.98 -20.03 8.23
CA ASN A 289 -7.97 -18.98 8.33
C ASN A 289 -7.29 -17.66 7.95
N PHE A 290 -7.59 -17.19 6.74
CA PHE A 290 -7.05 -15.94 6.18
C PHE A 290 -8.16 -14.97 5.74
N MET A 291 -9.43 -15.29 6.02
CA MET A 291 -10.54 -14.37 5.79
C MET A 291 -10.83 -13.56 7.06
N PRO A 292 -11.18 -12.25 6.93
CA PRO A 292 -11.55 -11.43 8.06
C PRO A 292 -12.74 -12.00 8.84
N MET A 293 -12.75 -11.80 10.16
CA MET A 293 -13.86 -12.17 11.04
C MET A 293 -15.13 -11.33 10.81
N SER A 294 -15.07 -10.24 10.03
CA SER A 294 -16.25 -9.49 9.59
C SER A 294 -17.01 -10.14 8.44
N HIS A 295 -16.44 -11.17 7.80
CA HIS A 295 -17.10 -11.92 6.73
C HIS A 295 -17.67 -13.26 7.25
N VAL A 296 -18.90 -13.60 6.87
CA VAL A 296 -19.61 -14.80 7.36
C VAL A 296 -18.85 -16.11 7.05
N MET A 297 -18.17 -16.18 5.90
CA MET A 297 -17.41 -17.38 5.52
C MET A 297 -16.20 -17.60 6.45
N GLY A 298 -15.50 -16.54 6.85
CA GLY A 298 -14.38 -16.64 7.80
C GLY A 298 -14.82 -17.19 9.14
N ARG A 299 -15.92 -16.66 9.69
CA ARG A 299 -16.53 -17.16 10.92
C ARG A 299 -17.04 -18.59 10.81
N GLY A 300 -17.70 -18.92 9.69
CA GLY A 300 -18.24 -20.25 9.43
C GLY A 300 -17.16 -21.34 9.44
N ILE A 301 -15.99 -21.06 8.85
CA ILE A 301 -14.84 -21.99 8.85
C ILE A 301 -14.28 -22.14 10.26
N LEU A 302 -14.08 -21.03 10.99
CA LEU A 302 -13.56 -21.07 12.35
C LEU A 302 -14.47 -21.90 13.28
N TYR A 303 -15.77 -21.57 13.35
CA TYR A 303 -16.71 -22.29 14.21
C TYR A 303 -16.91 -23.74 13.78
N GLY A 304 -16.91 -24.00 12.47
CA GLY A 304 -17.00 -25.35 11.94
C GLY A 304 -15.79 -26.20 12.34
N THR A 305 -14.59 -25.62 12.24
CA THR A 305 -13.33 -26.28 12.64
C THR A 305 -13.33 -26.59 14.13
N LEU A 306 -13.69 -25.62 14.98
CA LEU A 306 -13.77 -25.80 16.43
C LEU A 306 -14.85 -26.81 16.82
N GLY A 307 -16.04 -26.72 16.21
CA GLY A 307 -17.16 -27.64 16.43
C GLY A 307 -16.86 -29.10 16.06
N ASN A 308 -15.91 -29.31 15.16
CA ASN A 308 -15.37 -30.62 14.78
C ASN A 308 -14.26 -31.13 15.72
N GLY A 309 -13.81 -30.31 16.69
CA GLY A 309 -12.65 -30.65 17.53
C GLY A 309 -11.33 -30.64 16.75
N GLY A 310 -11.28 -29.84 15.68
CA GLY A 310 -10.13 -29.64 14.82
C GLY A 310 -9.26 -28.44 15.23
N THR A 311 -8.34 -28.03 14.35
CA THR A 311 -7.39 -26.93 14.61
C THR A 311 -7.49 -25.85 13.53
N ALA A 312 -7.77 -24.61 13.95
CA ALA A 312 -7.83 -23.43 13.09
C ALA A 312 -6.53 -22.62 13.23
N TYR A 313 -5.69 -22.65 12.20
CA TYR A 313 -4.49 -21.82 12.11
C TYR A 313 -4.85 -20.47 11.48
N PHE A 314 -4.26 -19.37 11.95
CA PHE A 314 -4.46 -18.03 11.38
C PHE A 314 -3.27 -17.62 10.51
N ALA A 315 -3.54 -16.99 9.36
CA ALA A 315 -2.49 -16.43 8.53
C ALA A 315 -1.71 -15.34 9.28
N ALA A 316 -0.40 -15.25 9.03
CA ALA A 316 0.49 -14.38 9.77
C ALA A 316 0.23 -12.88 9.53
N ARG A 317 -0.17 -12.55 8.30
CA ARG A 317 -0.40 -11.18 7.83
C ARG A 317 -1.72 -11.04 7.09
N SER A 318 -2.38 -9.90 7.30
CA SER A 318 -3.68 -9.59 6.69
C SER A 318 -3.61 -9.26 5.19
N ASP A 319 -2.43 -8.90 4.69
CA ASP A 319 -2.17 -8.62 3.27
C ASP A 319 -1.92 -9.87 2.42
N LEU A 320 -1.94 -11.06 3.05
CA LEU A 320 -1.69 -12.36 2.44
C LEU A 320 -0.27 -12.53 1.86
N SER A 321 0.68 -11.67 2.22
CA SER A 321 2.08 -11.77 1.80
C SER A 321 2.75 -13.09 2.24
N THR A 322 2.28 -13.70 3.33
CA THR A 322 2.77 -14.98 3.86
C THR A 322 1.91 -16.19 3.45
N LEU A 323 0.88 -16.02 2.60
CA LEU A 323 -0.12 -17.06 2.34
C LEU A 323 0.46 -18.40 1.88
N LEU A 324 1.41 -18.38 0.93
CA LEU A 324 2.02 -19.61 0.41
C LEU A 324 2.87 -20.30 1.46
N GLU A 325 3.67 -19.54 2.23
CA GLU A 325 4.46 -20.06 3.35
C GLU A 325 3.55 -20.67 4.43
N ASP A 326 2.45 -19.99 4.76
CA ASP A 326 1.51 -20.46 5.77
C ASP A 326 0.78 -21.75 5.32
N LEU A 327 0.47 -21.90 4.03
CA LEU A 327 -0.08 -23.15 3.47
C LEU A 327 0.91 -24.31 3.56
N GLU A 328 2.20 -24.05 3.27
CA GLU A 328 3.28 -25.03 3.37
C GLU A 328 3.50 -25.51 4.81
N LEU A 329 3.42 -24.59 5.78
CA LEU A 329 3.60 -24.89 7.20
C LEU A 329 2.38 -25.61 7.80
N VAL A 330 1.17 -25.13 7.51
CA VAL A 330 -0.07 -25.65 8.11
C VAL A 330 -0.51 -26.95 7.45
N ARG A 331 -0.30 -27.09 6.14
CA ARG A 331 -0.70 -28.27 5.36
C ARG A 331 -2.17 -28.64 5.59
N PRO A 332 -3.13 -27.76 5.29
CA PRO A 332 -4.52 -27.89 5.70
C PRO A 332 -5.22 -29.12 5.12
N THR A 333 -6.23 -29.64 5.83
CA THR A 333 -7.09 -30.74 5.37
C THR A 333 -8.31 -30.24 4.58
N GLU A 334 -8.69 -28.98 4.76
CA GLU A 334 -9.80 -28.35 4.04
C GLU A 334 -9.34 -27.06 3.36
N LEU A 335 -9.56 -26.96 2.04
CA LEU A 335 -9.23 -25.80 1.21
C LEU A 335 -10.49 -25.01 0.90
N ASN A 336 -10.92 -24.18 1.85
CA ASN A 336 -12.11 -23.32 1.72
C ASN A 336 -11.70 -21.94 1.17
N PHE A 337 -11.52 -21.84 -0.15
CA PHE A 337 -10.94 -20.66 -0.79
C PHE A 337 -11.98 -19.85 -1.57
N VAL A 338 -11.60 -18.63 -1.96
CA VAL A 338 -12.33 -17.79 -2.92
C VAL A 338 -11.62 -17.81 -4.27
N PRO A 339 -12.28 -17.48 -5.40
CA PRO A 339 -11.67 -17.54 -6.75
C PRO A 339 -10.30 -16.87 -6.83
N ARG A 340 -10.14 -15.71 -6.20
CA ARG A 340 -8.87 -14.97 -6.17
C ARG A 340 -7.68 -15.78 -5.63
N ILE A 341 -7.90 -16.63 -4.65
CA ILE A 341 -6.84 -17.47 -4.07
C ILE A 341 -6.43 -18.57 -5.04
N TRP A 342 -7.40 -19.15 -5.77
CA TRP A 342 -7.13 -20.10 -6.84
C TRP A 342 -6.36 -19.44 -7.99
N GLU A 343 -6.69 -18.20 -8.35
CA GLU A 343 -5.93 -17.41 -9.32
C GLU A 343 -4.49 -17.14 -8.88
N THR A 344 -4.27 -16.81 -7.59
CA THR A 344 -2.91 -16.62 -7.05
C THR A 344 -2.08 -17.90 -7.19
N LEU A 345 -2.66 -19.07 -6.88
CA LEU A 345 -1.99 -20.36 -7.07
C LEU A 345 -1.76 -20.67 -8.56
N PHE A 346 -2.72 -20.34 -9.42
CA PHE A 346 -2.58 -20.51 -10.87
C PHE A 346 -1.48 -19.63 -11.45
N GLY A 347 -1.39 -18.37 -11.02
CA GLY A 347 -0.32 -17.46 -11.41
C GLY A 347 1.05 -17.96 -10.95
N GLU A 348 1.16 -18.50 -9.73
CA GLU A 348 2.39 -19.14 -9.25
C GLU A 348 2.74 -20.40 -10.07
N PHE A 349 1.75 -21.20 -10.44
CA PHE A 349 1.93 -22.36 -11.31
C PHE A 349 2.50 -21.95 -12.67
N GLN A 350 1.90 -20.92 -13.29
CA GLN A 350 2.38 -20.39 -14.57
C GLN A 350 3.82 -19.89 -14.46
N ARG A 351 4.16 -19.13 -13.40
CA ARG A 351 5.53 -18.66 -13.14
C ARG A 351 6.53 -19.81 -13.05
N GLN A 352 6.20 -20.86 -12.30
CA GLN A 352 7.10 -22.01 -12.13
C GLN A 352 7.25 -22.83 -13.42
N VAL A 353 6.17 -23.01 -14.17
CA VAL A 353 6.19 -23.70 -15.47
C VAL A 353 7.05 -22.91 -16.47
N ASP A 354 6.84 -21.61 -16.58
CA ASP A 354 7.60 -20.74 -17.49
C ASP A 354 9.10 -20.73 -17.14
N ARG A 355 9.46 -20.71 -15.85
CA ARG A 355 10.86 -20.76 -15.40
C ARG A 355 11.57 -22.08 -15.72
N ARG A 356 10.84 -23.20 -15.77
CA ARG A 356 11.41 -24.56 -15.97
C ARG A 356 11.36 -25.01 -17.42
N LEU A 357 10.63 -24.30 -18.28
CA LEU A 357 10.47 -24.62 -19.69
C LEU A 357 11.73 -24.24 -20.49
N PRO A 358 12.35 -25.18 -21.22
CA PRO A 358 13.44 -24.86 -22.14
C PRO A 358 12.94 -24.09 -23.38
N ASP A 359 13.82 -23.29 -23.99
CA ASP A 359 13.53 -22.61 -25.25
C ASP A 359 13.23 -23.60 -26.38
N GLY A 360 12.13 -23.37 -27.10
CA GLY A 360 11.67 -24.25 -28.18
C GLY A 360 11.00 -25.55 -27.73
N ALA A 361 10.67 -25.67 -26.44
CA ALA A 361 10.02 -26.86 -25.89
C ALA A 361 8.72 -27.21 -26.61
N GLY A 362 8.58 -28.49 -26.95
CA GLY A 362 7.39 -29.02 -27.60
C GLY A 362 6.20 -29.16 -26.64
N PRO A 363 4.97 -29.38 -27.15
CA PRO A 363 3.78 -29.60 -26.32
C PRO A 363 3.88 -30.78 -25.33
N ASP A 364 4.74 -31.77 -25.59
CA ASP A 364 4.95 -32.92 -24.71
C ASP A 364 5.86 -32.57 -23.51
N GLU A 365 6.90 -31.78 -23.74
CA GLU A 365 7.81 -31.31 -22.68
C GLU A 365 7.11 -30.32 -21.76
N ARG A 366 6.32 -29.41 -22.31
CA ARG A 366 5.46 -28.52 -21.52
C ARG A 366 4.51 -29.29 -20.63
N ARG A 367 3.86 -30.33 -21.14
CA ARG A 367 2.98 -31.19 -20.34
C ARG A 367 3.71 -31.92 -19.22
N ALA A 368 4.98 -32.32 -19.44
CA ALA A 368 5.79 -32.95 -18.41
C ALA A 368 6.15 -31.96 -17.28
N VAL A 369 6.57 -30.74 -17.62
CA VAL A 369 6.87 -29.68 -16.65
C VAL A 369 5.60 -29.27 -15.89
N GLU A 370 4.48 -29.08 -16.59
CA GLU A 370 3.18 -28.77 -15.95
C GLU A 370 2.78 -29.88 -14.96
N ALA A 371 2.96 -31.15 -15.30
CA ALA A 371 2.68 -32.26 -14.39
C ALA A 371 3.58 -32.26 -13.15
N GLU A 372 4.87 -31.95 -13.30
CA GLU A 372 5.83 -31.84 -12.19
C GLU A 372 5.45 -30.68 -11.24
N VAL A 373 5.19 -29.50 -11.79
CA VAL A 373 4.82 -28.32 -10.99
C VAL A 373 3.47 -28.53 -10.29
N LEU A 374 2.49 -29.17 -10.95
CA LEU A 374 1.23 -29.54 -10.30
C LEU A 374 1.45 -30.48 -9.13
N ASP A 375 2.30 -31.49 -9.26
CA ASP A 375 2.60 -32.42 -8.15
C ASP A 375 3.33 -31.70 -7.01
N GLU A 376 4.31 -30.84 -7.31
CA GLU A 376 5.01 -30.07 -6.28
C GLU A 376 4.08 -29.12 -5.51
N GLN A 377 3.25 -28.34 -6.22
CA GLN A 377 2.28 -27.46 -5.55
C GLN A 377 1.29 -28.25 -4.71
N ARG A 378 0.86 -29.42 -5.20
CA ARG A 378 -0.04 -30.31 -4.46
C ARG A 378 0.59 -30.87 -3.19
N GLN A 379 1.83 -31.34 -3.26
CA GLN A 379 2.50 -32.04 -2.16
C GLN A 379 3.12 -31.07 -1.15
N TYR A 380 3.75 -30.00 -1.62
CA TYR A 380 4.53 -29.09 -0.80
C TYR A 380 3.76 -27.81 -0.50
N THR A 381 3.36 -27.05 -1.52
CA THR A 381 2.67 -25.75 -1.34
C THR A 381 1.33 -25.89 -0.62
N LEU A 382 0.50 -26.87 -1.01
CA LEU A 382 -0.77 -27.20 -0.34
C LEU A 382 -0.61 -28.26 0.77
N GLY A 383 0.61 -28.76 0.96
CA GLY A 383 0.97 -29.69 2.03
C GLY A 383 0.52 -31.14 1.89
N GLY A 384 -0.19 -31.49 0.81
CA GLY A 384 -0.56 -32.87 0.46
C GLY A 384 -1.60 -33.56 1.37
N ARG A 385 -2.26 -32.84 2.28
CA ARG A 385 -3.19 -33.41 3.29
C ARG A 385 -4.67 -33.11 3.05
N PHE A 386 -4.97 -32.31 2.05
CA PHE A 386 -6.33 -31.87 1.78
C PHE A 386 -7.24 -33.04 1.36
N ILE A 387 -8.44 -33.05 1.93
CA ILE A 387 -9.51 -34.05 1.71
C ILE A 387 -10.81 -33.39 1.24
N PHE A 388 -10.86 -32.06 1.29
CA PHE A 388 -12.00 -31.26 0.86
C PHE A 388 -11.51 -29.93 0.28
N ALA A 389 -12.15 -29.48 -0.80
CA ALA A 389 -11.88 -28.19 -1.39
C ALA A 389 -13.18 -27.55 -1.88
N MET A 390 -13.34 -26.26 -1.60
CA MET A 390 -14.52 -25.48 -1.95
C MET A 390 -14.11 -24.10 -2.48
N THR A 391 -14.88 -23.61 -3.44
CA THR A 391 -14.87 -22.22 -3.91
C THR A 391 -16.25 -21.59 -3.67
N GLY A 392 -16.31 -20.27 -3.47
CA GLY A 392 -17.57 -19.56 -3.27
C GLY A 392 -17.39 -18.05 -3.09
N SER A 393 -18.46 -17.36 -2.69
CA SER A 393 -18.58 -15.89 -2.57
C SER A 393 -18.54 -15.07 -3.88
N ALA A 394 -18.07 -15.68 -4.96
CA ALA A 394 -18.01 -15.15 -6.32
C ALA A 394 -17.99 -16.32 -7.34
N PRO A 395 -18.46 -16.12 -8.58
CA PRO A 395 -18.42 -17.16 -9.62
C PRO A 395 -16.98 -17.49 -10.02
N THR A 396 -16.76 -18.74 -10.44
CA THR A 396 -15.45 -19.26 -10.91
C THR A 396 -15.55 -19.65 -12.40
N SER A 397 -14.53 -19.38 -13.20
CA SER A 397 -14.52 -19.79 -14.62
C SER A 397 -14.37 -21.31 -14.77
N PRO A 398 -14.92 -21.91 -15.84
CA PRO A 398 -14.72 -23.34 -16.13
C PRO A 398 -13.24 -23.73 -16.26
N GLU A 399 -12.40 -22.86 -16.84
CA GLU A 399 -10.97 -23.10 -17.03
C GLU A 399 -10.23 -23.17 -15.70
N LEU A 400 -10.47 -22.19 -14.82
CA LEU A 400 -9.87 -22.16 -13.49
C LEU A 400 -10.34 -23.37 -12.66
N ARG A 401 -11.63 -23.72 -12.73
CA ARG A 401 -12.15 -24.93 -12.07
C ARG A 401 -11.45 -26.20 -12.56
N ASN A 402 -11.34 -26.38 -13.87
CA ASN A 402 -10.69 -27.56 -14.45
C ASN A 402 -9.22 -27.66 -14.03
N TRP A 403 -8.51 -26.53 -13.99
CA TRP A 403 -7.13 -26.49 -13.50
C TRP A 403 -7.04 -26.85 -12.01
N VAL A 404 -7.92 -26.29 -11.16
CA VAL A 404 -7.95 -26.63 -9.73
C VAL A 404 -8.25 -28.12 -9.52
N GLU A 405 -9.22 -28.69 -10.22
CA GLU A 405 -9.55 -30.12 -10.10
C GLU A 405 -8.37 -31.01 -10.55
N ALA A 406 -7.59 -30.57 -11.55
CA ALA A 406 -6.36 -31.25 -11.97
C ALA A 406 -5.24 -31.13 -10.92
N LEU A 407 -5.06 -29.95 -10.32
CA LEU A 407 -4.11 -29.72 -9.23
C LEU A 407 -4.45 -30.59 -8.03
N LEU A 408 -5.72 -30.66 -7.64
CA LEU A 408 -6.13 -31.33 -6.40
C LEU A 408 -6.34 -32.85 -6.56
N GLU A 409 -6.56 -33.31 -7.79
CA GLU A 409 -7.03 -34.66 -8.15
C GLU A 409 -8.36 -35.05 -7.48
N MET A 410 -9.17 -34.05 -7.15
CA MET A 410 -10.49 -34.17 -6.53
C MET A 410 -11.44 -33.09 -7.07
N PRO A 411 -12.76 -33.28 -6.96
CA PRO A 411 -13.74 -32.30 -7.42
C PRO A 411 -13.67 -31.04 -6.55
N LEU A 412 -13.75 -29.87 -7.19
CA LEU A 412 -13.89 -28.59 -6.49
C LEU A 412 -15.37 -28.35 -6.23
N VAL A 413 -15.75 -28.21 -4.96
CA VAL A 413 -17.14 -27.89 -4.60
C VAL A 413 -17.41 -26.41 -4.84
N ASP A 414 -18.43 -26.09 -5.63
CA ASP A 414 -18.90 -24.71 -5.80
C ASP A 414 -20.06 -24.41 -4.84
N GLY A 415 -19.86 -23.47 -3.91
CA GLY A 415 -20.82 -23.11 -2.89
C GLY A 415 -21.45 -21.73 -3.14
N TYR A 416 -22.77 -21.69 -3.29
CA TYR A 416 -23.54 -20.44 -3.34
C TYR A 416 -24.35 -20.22 -2.07
N GLY A 417 -24.22 -19.02 -1.51
CA GLY A 417 -24.96 -18.56 -0.36
C GLY A 417 -24.81 -17.06 -0.15
N SER A 418 -25.56 -16.52 0.82
CA SER A 418 -25.47 -15.12 1.21
C SER A 418 -25.44 -14.98 2.73
N THR A 419 -25.13 -13.78 3.20
CA THR A 419 -25.22 -13.44 4.63
C THR A 419 -26.66 -13.58 5.14
N GLU A 420 -27.65 -13.24 4.32
CA GLU A 420 -29.07 -13.25 4.70
C GLU A 420 -29.68 -14.67 4.71
N ALA A 421 -29.26 -15.54 3.78
CA ALA A 421 -29.85 -16.86 3.57
C ALA A 421 -28.99 -18.03 4.09
N GLY A 422 -27.71 -17.80 4.40
CA GLY A 422 -26.73 -18.85 4.61
C GLY A 422 -26.38 -19.58 3.31
N MET A 423 -25.86 -20.80 3.42
CA MET A 423 -25.55 -21.64 2.25
C MET A 423 -26.83 -22.20 1.64
N VAL A 424 -26.93 -22.12 0.30
CA VAL A 424 -28.14 -22.45 -0.47
C VAL A 424 -27.89 -23.57 -1.47
N LEU A 425 -26.77 -23.54 -2.21
CA LEU A 425 -26.45 -24.52 -3.25
C LEU A 425 -25.04 -25.11 -3.06
N PHE A 426 -24.88 -26.39 -3.42
CA PHE A 426 -23.57 -26.97 -3.77
C PHE A 426 -23.58 -27.53 -5.18
N ASN A 427 -22.62 -27.15 -6.01
CA ASN A 427 -22.52 -27.57 -7.41
C ASN A 427 -23.83 -27.38 -8.19
N GLY A 428 -24.54 -26.28 -7.89
CA GLY A 428 -25.85 -25.96 -8.45
C GLY A 428 -27.02 -26.75 -7.86
N GLU A 429 -26.80 -27.70 -6.96
CA GLU A 429 -27.89 -28.46 -6.32
C GLU A 429 -28.40 -27.74 -5.05
N VAL A 430 -29.71 -27.60 -4.93
CA VAL A 430 -30.38 -26.99 -3.78
C VAL A 430 -30.23 -27.87 -2.54
N LEU A 431 -29.77 -27.27 -1.44
CA LEU A 431 -29.49 -28.01 -0.22
C LEU A 431 -30.72 -28.11 0.68
N ARG A 432 -31.22 -29.33 0.89
CA ARG A 432 -32.42 -29.61 1.68
C ARG A 432 -32.14 -30.65 2.78
N PRO A 433 -32.18 -30.28 4.07
CA PRO A 433 -32.18 -28.92 4.64
C PRO A 433 -30.90 -28.13 4.27
N PRO A 434 -30.85 -26.78 4.48
CA PRO A 434 -31.81 -25.93 5.18
C PRO A 434 -32.83 -25.25 4.26
N VAL A 435 -32.70 -25.36 2.94
CA VAL A 435 -33.68 -24.76 2.01
C VAL A 435 -35.00 -25.54 2.12
N VAL A 436 -36.05 -24.83 2.52
CA VAL A 436 -37.40 -25.37 2.68
C VAL A 436 -38.15 -25.29 1.37
N ASP A 437 -38.02 -24.18 0.65
CA ASP A 437 -38.71 -23.94 -0.61
C ASP A 437 -37.98 -22.89 -1.46
N TYR A 438 -38.17 -22.92 -2.77
CA TYR A 438 -37.70 -21.86 -3.67
C TYR A 438 -38.65 -21.68 -4.86
N LYS A 439 -38.57 -20.51 -5.49
CA LYS A 439 -39.23 -20.22 -6.76
C LYS A 439 -38.36 -19.30 -7.60
N LEU A 440 -38.47 -19.42 -8.93
CA LEU A 440 -37.93 -18.43 -9.85
C LEU A 440 -39.03 -17.43 -10.21
N VAL A 441 -38.75 -16.14 -10.01
CA VAL A 441 -39.67 -15.06 -10.37
C VAL A 441 -39.16 -14.38 -11.64
N ASP A 442 -40.05 -14.20 -12.60
CA ASP A 442 -39.75 -13.48 -13.84
C ASP A 442 -39.12 -12.11 -13.53
N VAL A 443 -38.13 -11.75 -14.34
CA VAL A 443 -37.53 -10.41 -14.32
C VAL A 443 -37.72 -9.83 -15.73
N PRO A 444 -38.92 -9.29 -16.04
CA PRO A 444 -39.25 -8.84 -17.40
C PRO A 444 -38.34 -7.70 -17.86
N ASP A 445 -38.00 -6.79 -16.93
CA ASP A 445 -37.03 -5.72 -17.15
C ASP A 445 -35.64 -6.25 -17.48
N LEU A 446 -35.33 -7.48 -17.04
CA LEU A 446 -34.11 -8.21 -17.36
C LEU A 446 -34.26 -9.28 -18.48
N GLY A 447 -35.44 -9.41 -19.09
CA GLY A 447 -35.71 -10.39 -20.16
C GLY A 447 -35.60 -11.85 -19.74
N TYR A 448 -35.71 -12.14 -18.44
CA TYR A 448 -35.68 -13.50 -17.88
C TYR A 448 -37.09 -13.95 -17.51
N PHE A 449 -37.51 -15.09 -18.04
CA PHE A 449 -38.84 -15.65 -17.82
C PHE A 449 -38.80 -17.14 -17.47
N ALA A 450 -39.73 -17.59 -16.64
CA ALA A 450 -39.96 -19.00 -16.34
C ALA A 450 -40.32 -19.82 -17.59
N THR A 451 -40.76 -19.15 -18.67
CA THR A 451 -41.04 -19.78 -19.97
C THR A 451 -39.84 -19.92 -20.89
N ASP A 452 -38.66 -19.43 -20.49
CA ASP A 452 -37.46 -19.44 -21.33
C ASP A 452 -37.03 -20.87 -21.72
N ARG A 453 -36.24 -20.92 -22.81
CA ARG A 453 -35.68 -22.15 -23.39
C ARG A 453 -34.17 -21.95 -23.65
N PRO A 454 -33.31 -22.98 -23.44
CA PRO A 454 -33.66 -24.36 -23.07
C PRO A 454 -34.16 -24.53 -21.62
N TYR A 455 -33.92 -23.56 -20.73
CA TYR A 455 -34.26 -23.65 -19.31
C TYR A 455 -35.06 -22.42 -18.83
N PRO A 456 -36.01 -22.59 -17.88
CA PRO A 456 -36.64 -21.49 -17.14
C PRO A 456 -35.59 -20.59 -16.46
N ARG A 457 -35.78 -19.27 -16.47
CA ARG A 457 -34.88 -18.30 -15.82
C ARG A 457 -35.65 -17.26 -15.02
N GLY A 458 -35.09 -16.81 -13.91
CA GLY A 458 -35.69 -15.76 -13.08
C GLY A 458 -34.87 -15.44 -11.84
N GLU A 459 -35.28 -14.42 -11.09
CA GLU A 459 -34.72 -14.15 -9.77
C GLU A 459 -35.03 -15.31 -8.83
N LEU A 460 -34.01 -15.81 -8.14
CA LEU A 460 -34.17 -16.83 -7.10
C LEU A 460 -34.80 -16.21 -5.86
N LEU A 461 -35.99 -16.69 -5.51
CA LEU A 461 -36.63 -16.43 -4.24
C LEU A 461 -36.64 -17.71 -3.42
N LEU A 462 -36.28 -17.64 -2.13
CA LEU A 462 -36.14 -18.84 -1.31
C LEU A 462 -36.65 -18.68 0.13
N LYS A 463 -36.98 -19.80 0.75
CA LYS A 463 -37.22 -19.98 2.18
C LYS A 463 -36.20 -20.98 2.71
N THR A 464 -35.56 -20.66 3.82
CA THR A 464 -34.53 -21.51 4.43
C THR A 464 -34.61 -21.41 5.94
N GLU A 465 -34.30 -22.51 6.63
CA GLU A 465 -34.20 -22.56 8.09
C GLU A 465 -33.08 -21.67 8.65
N ASN A 466 -32.18 -21.19 7.79
CA ASN A 466 -31.08 -20.30 8.14
C ASN A 466 -31.39 -18.82 7.88
N MET A 467 -32.62 -18.49 7.48
CA MET A 467 -33.01 -17.13 7.14
C MET A 467 -32.78 -16.17 8.32
N PHE A 468 -32.13 -15.05 8.05
CA PHE A 468 -32.03 -13.95 9.00
C PHE A 468 -33.44 -13.36 9.31
N PRO A 469 -33.67 -12.81 10.51
CA PRO A 469 -34.96 -12.18 10.83
C PRO A 469 -35.10 -10.79 10.19
N GLY A 470 -34.01 -10.21 9.69
CA GLY A 470 -33.99 -8.90 9.04
C GLY A 470 -32.72 -8.10 9.28
N TYR A 471 -32.74 -6.84 8.83
CA TYR A 471 -31.68 -5.88 9.06
C TYR A 471 -31.94 -5.07 10.33
N TYR A 472 -30.92 -4.96 11.18
CA TYR A 472 -30.99 -4.29 12.47
C TYR A 472 -31.45 -2.83 12.35
N LYS A 473 -32.53 -2.47 13.04
CA LYS A 473 -33.17 -1.13 13.01
C LYS A 473 -33.60 -0.63 11.62
N ARG A 474 -33.76 -1.53 10.63
CA ARG A 474 -34.15 -1.19 9.24
C ARG A 474 -35.38 -1.97 8.79
N ALA A 475 -36.54 -1.72 9.42
CA ALA A 475 -37.78 -2.44 9.15
C ALA A 475 -38.25 -2.33 7.70
N GLU A 476 -38.20 -1.14 7.10
CA GLU A 476 -38.58 -0.92 5.69
C GLU A 476 -37.67 -1.67 4.73
N THR A 477 -36.35 -1.57 4.92
CA THR A 477 -35.37 -2.33 4.12
C THR A 477 -35.57 -3.83 4.26
N THR A 478 -35.93 -4.30 5.45
CA THR A 478 -36.24 -5.71 5.71
C THR A 478 -37.50 -6.14 4.95
N ALA A 479 -38.58 -5.36 5.01
CA ALA A 479 -39.81 -5.69 4.29
C ALA A 479 -39.58 -5.80 2.77
N ASN A 480 -38.70 -4.96 2.21
CA ASN A 480 -38.43 -4.93 0.78
C ASN A 480 -37.68 -6.15 0.23
N VAL A 481 -36.99 -6.92 1.08
CA VAL A 481 -36.26 -8.14 0.66
C VAL A 481 -37.10 -9.41 0.79
N PHE A 482 -38.34 -9.32 1.28
CA PHE A 482 -39.29 -10.41 1.28
C PHE A 482 -40.45 -10.13 0.32
N ASP A 483 -41.07 -11.18 -0.22
CA ASP A 483 -42.34 -11.05 -0.92
C ASP A 483 -43.56 -11.30 -0.01
N GLU A 484 -44.76 -11.15 -0.55
CA GLU A 484 -46.02 -11.30 0.17
C GLU A 484 -46.22 -12.72 0.77
N ASP A 485 -45.56 -13.71 0.18
CA ASP A 485 -45.59 -15.11 0.62
C ASP A 485 -44.46 -15.44 1.63
N GLY A 486 -43.59 -14.47 1.93
CA GLY A 486 -42.46 -14.63 2.84
C GLY A 486 -41.23 -15.31 2.23
N PHE A 487 -41.07 -15.32 0.91
CA PHE A 487 -39.81 -15.72 0.27
C PHE A 487 -38.81 -14.56 0.28
N TYR A 488 -37.57 -14.88 0.61
CA TYR A 488 -36.45 -13.94 0.52
C TYR A 488 -36.02 -13.76 -0.94
N ARG A 489 -35.89 -12.51 -1.36
CA ARG A 489 -35.39 -12.09 -2.66
C ARG A 489 -33.87 -12.05 -2.63
N THR A 490 -33.19 -12.99 -3.28
CA THR A 490 -31.72 -13.02 -3.28
C THR A 490 -31.12 -11.85 -4.05
N GLY A 491 -31.87 -11.27 -5.00
CA GLY A 491 -31.34 -10.32 -5.96
C GLY A 491 -30.44 -10.98 -7.01
N ASP A 492 -30.42 -12.31 -7.10
CA ASP A 492 -29.61 -13.10 -8.03
C ASP A 492 -30.53 -13.89 -8.98
N VAL A 493 -30.19 -13.91 -10.27
CA VAL A 493 -30.90 -14.60 -11.35
C VAL A 493 -30.28 -15.97 -11.59
N PHE A 494 -31.14 -16.99 -11.68
CA PHE A 494 -30.75 -18.37 -11.92
C PHE A 494 -31.51 -18.98 -13.10
N ALA A 495 -30.93 -20.01 -13.70
CA ALA A 495 -31.57 -20.91 -14.64
C ALA A 495 -31.83 -22.26 -13.97
N GLU A 496 -33.04 -22.79 -14.07
CA GLU A 496 -33.37 -24.13 -13.55
C GLU A 496 -33.13 -25.21 -14.62
N VAL A 497 -32.03 -25.93 -14.48
CA VAL A 497 -31.59 -26.92 -15.48
C VAL A 497 -32.19 -28.31 -15.27
N ALA A 498 -32.61 -28.60 -14.03
CA ALA A 498 -33.38 -29.76 -13.61
C ALA A 498 -34.05 -29.44 -12.25
N PRO A 499 -35.00 -30.26 -11.75
CA PRO A 499 -35.57 -30.07 -10.41
C PRO A 499 -34.47 -29.99 -9.34
N ASP A 500 -34.53 -28.96 -8.47
CA ASP A 500 -33.51 -28.64 -7.45
C ASP A 500 -32.09 -28.39 -8.04
N LYS A 501 -31.92 -28.20 -9.36
CA LYS A 501 -30.64 -27.86 -10.00
C LYS A 501 -30.69 -26.49 -10.67
N LEU A 502 -29.96 -25.54 -10.09
CA LEU A 502 -29.91 -24.15 -10.48
C LEU A 502 -28.50 -23.75 -10.91
N THR A 503 -28.40 -23.05 -12.04
CA THR A 503 -27.15 -22.43 -12.50
C THR A 503 -27.25 -20.92 -12.35
N TYR A 504 -26.27 -20.30 -11.69
CA TYR A 504 -26.20 -18.85 -11.57
C TYR A 504 -26.09 -18.21 -12.96
N VAL A 505 -26.84 -17.13 -13.18
CA VAL A 505 -26.87 -16.40 -14.46
C VAL A 505 -26.38 -14.97 -14.29
N ASP A 506 -26.94 -14.24 -13.34
CA ASP A 506 -26.69 -12.79 -13.20
C ASP A 506 -27.18 -12.22 -11.86
N ARG A 507 -27.03 -10.92 -11.64
CA ARG A 507 -27.71 -10.16 -10.59
C ARG A 507 -28.92 -9.38 -11.13
N ARG A 508 -29.98 -9.29 -10.33
CA ARG A 508 -31.20 -8.52 -10.62
C ARG A 508 -30.98 -7.01 -10.57
N ASN A 509 -30.17 -6.54 -9.62
CA ASN A 509 -29.91 -5.11 -9.45
C ASN A 509 -28.67 -4.71 -10.25
N ASN A 510 -28.60 -3.43 -10.64
CA ASN A 510 -27.50 -2.78 -11.36
C ASN A 510 -26.18 -2.68 -10.56
N VAL A 511 -25.98 -3.58 -9.59
CA VAL A 511 -24.84 -3.67 -8.70
C VAL A 511 -24.18 -5.02 -8.93
N LEU A 512 -23.05 -4.97 -9.63
CA LEU A 512 -22.20 -6.11 -9.95
C LEU A 512 -21.13 -6.25 -8.86
N LYS A 513 -20.76 -7.48 -8.52
CA LYS A 513 -19.57 -7.76 -7.71
C LYS A 513 -18.45 -8.20 -8.64
N LEU A 514 -17.31 -7.51 -8.65
CA LEU A 514 -16.13 -7.88 -9.46
C LEU A 514 -15.32 -9.00 -8.77
N ALA A 515 -14.38 -9.61 -9.49
CA ALA A 515 -13.60 -10.76 -9.01
C ALA A 515 -12.84 -10.50 -7.69
N GLN A 516 -12.42 -9.25 -7.45
CA GLN A 516 -11.75 -8.79 -6.23
C GLN A 516 -12.68 -8.66 -5.01
N GLY A 517 -13.99 -8.86 -5.19
CA GLY A 517 -14.96 -8.82 -4.11
C GLY A 517 -15.65 -7.48 -3.90
N GLU A 518 -15.22 -6.43 -4.62
CA GLU A 518 -15.79 -5.09 -4.58
C GLU A 518 -17.11 -4.99 -5.38
N PHE A 519 -18.01 -4.13 -4.90
CA PHE A 519 -19.30 -3.86 -5.56
C PHE A 519 -19.23 -2.60 -6.41
N VAL A 520 -19.70 -2.68 -7.67
CA VAL A 520 -19.81 -1.57 -8.61
C VAL A 520 -21.25 -1.38 -9.05
N THR A 521 -21.73 -0.13 -9.00
CA THR A 521 -23.11 0.21 -9.38
C THR A 521 -23.14 0.75 -10.81
N LEU A 522 -23.40 -0.10 -11.81
CA LEU A 522 -23.19 0.26 -13.22
C LEU A 522 -24.09 1.43 -13.65
N ALA A 523 -25.31 1.56 -13.13
CA ALA A 523 -26.18 2.70 -13.46
C ALA A 523 -25.70 4.04 -12.88
N LYS A 524 -24.95 4.03 -11.76
CA LYS A 524 -24.26 5.24 -11.27
C LYS A 524 -23.17 5.62 -12.27
N LEU A 525 -22.38 4.63 -12.71
CA LEU A 525 -21.29 4.83 -13.66
C LEU A 525 -21.80 5.30 -15.03
N GLU A 526 -22.90 4.73 -15.54
CA GLU A 526 -23.55 5.18 -16.77
C GLU A 526 -23.99 6.65 -16.69
N ALA A 527 -24.49 7.09 -15.53
CA ALA A 527 -24.89 8.47 -15.32
C ALA A 527 -23.69 9.42 -15.28
N GLU A 528 -22.59 9.03 -14.62
CA GLU A 528 -21.36 9.82 -14.57
C GLU A 528 -20.70 9.91 -15.94
N PHE A 529 -20.45 8.78 -16.60
CA PHE A 529 -19.79 8.73 -17.91
C PHE A 529 -20.64 9.32 -19.04
N GLY A 530 -21.96 9.41 -18.86
CA GLY A 530 -22.86 10.15 -19.74
C GLY A 530 -22.58 11.65 -19.79
N ASN A 531 -21.79 12.21 -18.86
CA ASN A 531 -21.37 13.62 -18.87
C ASN A 531 -20.19 13.91 -19.81
N SER A 532 -19.59 12.88 -20.43
CA SER A 532 -18.54 13.07 -21.43
C SER A 532 -19.06 13.82 -22.67
N PRO A 533 -18.34 14.83 -23.19
CA PRO A 533 -18.76 15.57 -24.38
C PRO A 533 -18.76 14.73 -25.67
N LEU A 534 -18.10 13.58 -25.67
CA LEU A 534 -18.00 12.68 -26.82
C LEU A 534 -19.04 11.55 -26.78
N VAL A 535 -19.71 11.35 -25.65
CA VAL A 535 -20.66 10.26 -25.42
C VAL A 535 -22.10 10.76 -25.55
N ARG A 536 -22.88 10.14 -26.44
CA ARG A 536 -24.33 10.37 -26.56
C ARG A 536 -25.12 9.43 -25.64
N GLN A 537 -24.74 8.16 -25.62
CA GLN A 537 -25.30 7.11 -24.76
C GLN A 537 -24.18 6.13 -24.40
N ILE A 538 -24.23 5.58 -23.20
CA ILE A 538 -23.29 4.57 -22.75
C ILE A 538 -24.05 3.46 -22.03
N TYR A 539 -23.66 2.21 -22.29
CA TYR A 539 -24.08 1.03 -21.55
C TYR A 539 -22.84 0.42 -20.90
N ILE A 540 -22.79 0.43 -19.56
CA ILE A 540 -21.66 -0.12 -18.82
C ILE A 540 -21.92 -1.62 -18.61
N TYR A 541 -20.94 -2.43 -18.97
CA TYR A 541 -20.99 -3.87 -18.83
C TYR A 541 -19.95 -4.33 -17.83
N GLY A 542 -20.30 -5.34 -17.04
CA GLY A 542 -19.29 -6.05 -16.27
C GLY A 542 -19.65 -7.51 -16.09
N ASN A 543 -18.61 -8.31 -15.96
CA ASN A 543 -18.69 -9.73 -15.66
C ASN A 543 -18.10 -9.97 -14.26
N SER A 544 -18.84 -10.66 -13.39
CA SER A 544 -18.41 -10.93 -12.01
C SER A 544 -17.14 -11.79 -11.90
N ALA A 545 -16.76 -12.48 -12.97
CA ALA A 545 -15.50 -13.22 -13.06
C ALA A 545 -14.30 -12.33 -13.44
N GLN A 546 -14.50 -11.03 -13.68
CA GLN A 546 -13.46 -10.11 -14.17
C GLN A 546 -13.18 -8.99 -13.15
N PRO A 547 -11.94 -8.45 -13.10
CA PRO A 547 -11.58 -7.42 -12.13
C PRO A 547 -11.86 -5.98 -12.57
N TYR A 548 -12.33 -5.77 -13.80
CA TYR A 548 -12.60 -4.45 -14.42
C TYR A 548 -13.86 -4.47 -15.29
N LEU A 549 -14.34 -3.29 -15.67
CA LEU A 549 -15.55 -3.08 -16.46
C LEU A 549 -15.25 -2.92 -17.97
N LEU A 550 -16.26 -3.14 -18.81
CA LEU A 550 -16.30 -2.78 -20.23
C LEU A 550 -17.48 -1.84 -20.51
N ALA A 551 -17.60 -1.31 -21.72
CA ALA A 551 -18.78 -0.54 -22.12
C ALA A 551 -19.19 -0.72 -23.58
N VAL A 552 -20.38 -0.24 -23.92
CA VAL A 552 -20.80 0.09 -25.29
C VAL A 552 -21.08 1.57 -25.34
N VAL A 553 -20.38 2.29 -26.21
CA VAL A 553 -20.47 3.74 -26.33
C VAL A 553 -21.11 4.10 -27.66
N VAL A 554 -22.18 4.88 -27.62
CA VAL A 554 -22.72 5.60 -28.78
C VAL A 554 -22.13 7.01 -28.76
N PRO A 555 -21.29 7.40 -29.72
CA PRO A 555 -20.73 8.74 -29.76
C PRO A 555 -21.76 9.81 -30.18
N THR A 556 -21.45 11.08 -29.94
CA THR A 556 -22.28 12.19 -30.43
C THR A 556 -22.25 12.30 -31.95
N GLU A 557 -23.31 12.86 -32.55
CA GLU A 557 -23.37 13.07 -34.01
C GLU A 557 -22.24 13.99 -34.50
N ASP A 558 -21.86 14.97 -33.67
CA ASP A 558 -20.73 15.85 -33.94
C ASP A 558 -19.40 15.09 -33.97
N ALA A 559 -19.19 14.17 -33.02
CA ALA A 559 -17.98 13.34 -32.98
C ALA A 559 -17.92 12.36 -34.17
N LEU A 560 -19.05 11.73 -34.55
CA LEU A 560 -19.15 10.85 -35.72
C LEU A 560 -18.97 11.57 -37.06
N GLN A 561 -19.26 12.87 -37.14
CA GLN A 561 -19.03 13.68 -38.35
C GLN A 561 -17.58 14.15 -38.48
N ARG A 562 -16.87 14.30 -37.37
CA ARG A 562 -15.51 14.85 -37.33
C ARG A 562 -14.41 13.80 -37.43
N TYR A 563 -14.68 12.57 -36.97
CA TYR A 563 -13.66 11.53 -36.83
C TYR A 563 -14.15 10.19 -37.37
N ALA A 564 -13.24 9.35 -37.87
CA ALA A 564 -13.55 7.96 -38.20
C ALA A 564 -13.70 7.11 -36.92
N VAL A 565 -14.43 5.99 -36.98
CA VAL A 565 -14.70 5.12 -35.81
C VAL A 565 -13.42 4.66 -35.11
N ASP A 566 -12.39 4.30 -35.88
CA ASP A 566 -11.11 3.85 -35.33
C ASP A 566 -10.32 4.98 -34.63
N GLU A 567 -10.54 6.23 -35.04
CA GLU A 567 -9.94 7.43 -34.43
C GLU A 567 -10.74 7.93 -33.21
N LEU A 568 -12.01 7.56 -33.11
CA LEU A 568 -12.93 7.94 -32.02
C LEU A 568 -12.66 7.19 -30.72
N LYS A 569 -12.22 5.93 -30.83
CA LYS A 569 -11.99 5.06 -29.66
C LYS A 569 -10.98 5.65 -28.67
N PRO A 570 -9.77 6.09 -29.05
CA PRO A 570 -8.84 6.71 -28.10
C PRO A 570 -9.38 8.02 -27.51
N LEU A 571 -10.02 8.87 -28.33
CA LEU A 571 -10.58 10.15 -27.86
C LEU A 571 -11.68 9.96 -26.80
N ILE A 572 -12.54 8.96 -26.98
CA ILE A 572 -13.57 8.61 -26.00
C ILE A 572 -12.93 8.05 -24.73
N ALA A 573 -11.91 7.20 -24.84
CA ALA A 573 -11.22 6.65 -23.67
C ALA A 573 -10.62 7.75 -22.79
N ASP A 574 -9.89 8.70 -23.39
CA ASP A 574 -9.34 9.87 -22.69
C ASP A 574 -10.43 10.70 -22.01
N SER A 575 -11.57 10.89 -22.69
CA SER A 575 -12.70 11.61 -22.14
C SER A 575 -13.33 10.90 -20.95
N LEU A 576 -13.47 9.57 -20.98
CA LEU A 576 -13.97 8.78 -19.86
C LEU A 576 -13.03 8.84 -18.65
N GLN A 577 -11.70 8.81 -18.88
CA GLN A 577 -10.72 9.00 -17.81
C GLN A 577 -10.77 10.41 -17.21
N GLY A 578 -11.00 11.44 -18.03
CA GLY A 578 -11.24 12.81 -17.56
C GLY A 578 -12.43 12.87 -16.60
N VAL A 579 -13.58 12.31 -17.03
CA VAL A 579 -14.79 12.25 -16.19
C VAL A 579 -14.56 11.46 -14.90
N ALA A 580 -13.84 10.33 -14.95
CA ALA A 580 -13.53 9.55 -13.77
C ALA A 580 -12.69 10.32 -12.73
N ARG A 581 -11.69 11.08 -13.19
CA ARG A 581 -10.88 11.95 -12.32
C ARG A 581 -11.72 13.03 -11.67
N ASP A 582 -12.57 13.70 -12.44
CA ASP A 582 -13.43 14.78 -11.94
C ASP A 582 -14.46 14.28 -10.90
N ALA A 583 -14.96 13.05 -11.09
CA ALA A 583 -15.96 12.43 -10.20
C ALA A 583 -15.36 11.64 -9.02
N GLY A 584 -14.03 11.56 -8.90
CA GLY A 584 -13.35 10.81 -7.83
C GLY A 584 -13.64 9.30 -7.85
N LEU A 585 -13.86 8.73 -9.03
CA LEU A 585 -14.13 7.30 -9.19
C LEU A 585 -12.87 6.48 -8.94
N GLN A 586 -13.03 5.27 -8.41
CA GLN A 586 -11.92 4.34 -8.23
C GLN A 586 -11.47 3.77 -9.58
N SER A 587 -10.22 3.33 -9.69
CA SER A 587 -9.65 2.82 -10.94
C SER A 587 -10.44 1.63 -11.53
N TYR A 588 -11.00 0.76 -10.67
CA TYR A 588 -11.83 -0.38 -11.09
C TYR A 588 -13.26 0.01 -11.52
N GLU A 589 -13.67 1.27 -11.32
CA GLU A 589 -14.96 1.80 -11.77
C GLU A 589 -14.89 2.36 -13.21
N VAL A 590 -13.69 2.49 -13.79
CA VAL A 590 -13.48 2.99 -15.16
C VAL A 590 -13.51 1.82 -16.16
N PRO A 591 -14.32 1.89 -17.24
CA PRO A 591 -14.29 0.88 -18.30
C PRO A 591 -12.89 0.79 -18.92
N ARG A 592 -12.34 -0.42 -18.94
CA ARG A 592 -11.00 -0.69 -19.47
C ARG A 592 -10.98 -0.68 -20.99
N ASP A 593 -12.05 -1.13 -21.62
CA ASP A 593 -12.26 -1.06 -23.06
C ASP A 593 -13.78 -1.01 -23.39
N PHE A 594 -14.14 -0.69 -24.64
CA PHE A 594 -15.52 -0.58 -25.07
C PHE A 594 -15.75 -0.84 -26.56
N LEU A 595 -17.00 -1.17 -26.90
CA LEU A 595 -17.49 -1.25 -28.27
C LEU A 595 -18.04 0.12 -28.71
N ILE A 596 -17.70 0.58 -29.91
CA ILE A 596 -18.35 1.74 -30.51
C ILE A 596 -19.60 1.29 -31.27
N GLU A 597 -20.73 1.91 -30.95
CA GLU A 597 -21.99 1.78 -31.67
C GLU A 597 -22.33 3.08 -32.39
N THR A 598 -22.61 3.00 -33.70
CA THR A 598 -22.95 4.18 -34.51
C THR A 598 -24.45 4.42 -34.59
N THR A 599 -25.25 3.42 -34.24
CA THR A 599 -26.71 3.49 -34.20
C THR A 599 -27.20 3.74 -32.76
N PRO A 600 -27.81 4.90 -32.46
CA PRO A 600 -28.28 5.19 -31.12
C PRO A 600 -29.27 4.15 -30.58
N PHE A 601 -29.21 3.91 -29.26
CA PHE A 601 -30.22 3.11 -28.58
C PHE A 601 -31.56 3.84 -28.69
N SER A 602 -32.58 3.16 -29.20
CA SER A 602 -33.89 3.74 -29.47
C SER A 602 -35.02 2.80 -29.06
N LEU A 603 -36.25 3.32 -29.04
CA LEU A 603 -37.44 2.51 -28.87
C LEU A 603 -37.67 1.57 -30.07
N GLU A 604 -37.31 2.03 -31.28
CA GLU A 604 -37.53 1.30 -32.54
C GLU A 604 -36.61 0.09 -32.69
N ASN A 605 -35.35 0.19 -32.23
CA ASN A 605 -34.43 -0.96 -32.17
C ASN A 605 -34.54 -1.77 -30.87
N GLY A 606 -35.45 -1.39 -29.97
CA GLY A 606 -35.75 -2.11 -28.73
C GLY A 606 -34.64 -2.04 -27.67
N LEU A 607 -33.63 -1.19 -27.85
CA LEU A 607 -32.53 -1.01 -26.90
C LEU A 607 -32.85 0.05 -25.81
N LEU A 608 -33.97 0.77 -25.95
CA LEU A 608 -34.58 1.56 -24.88
C LEU A 608 -35.96 1.01 -24.50
N THR A 609 -36.29 1.08 -23.22
CA THR A 609 -37.63 0.83 -22.66
C THR A 609 -38.62 1.92 -23.06
N GLY A 610 -39.93 1.66 -22.92
CA GLY A 610 -41.03 2.62 -23.24
C GLY A 610 -40.92 4.00 -22.58
N ILE A 611 -40.14 4.13 -21.50
CA ILE A 611 -39.83 5.37 -20.79
C ILE A 611 -38.41 5.92 -21.09
N ARG A 612 -37.79 5.48 -22.19
CA ARG A 612 -36.47 5.90 -22.70
C ARG A 612 -35.27 5.60 -21.78
N LYS A 613 -35.40 4.65 -20.85
CA LYS A 613 -34.26 4.08 -20.10
C LYS A 613 -33.59 2.96 -20.90
N LEU A 614 -32.30 2.71 -20.68
CA LEU A 614 -31.57 1.59 -21.27
C LEU A 614 -32.28 0.26 -21.00
N ALA A 615 -32.56 -0.50 -22.05
CA ALA A 615 -33.11 -1.85 -21.93
C ALA A 615 -31.94 -2.84 -21.80
N TRP A 616 -31.32 -2.87 -20.61
CA TRP A 616 -30.14 -3.69 -20.31
C TRP A 616 -30.18 -5.14 -20.82
N PRO A 617 -31.30 -5.88 -20.82
CA PRO A 617 -31.35 -7.23 -21.39
C PRO A 617 -31.20 -7.28 -22.87
N LYS A 618 -31.79 -6.29 -23.55
CA LYS A 618 -31.72 -6.18 -24.99
C LYS A 618 -30.32 -5.74 -25.38
N LEU A 619 -29.70 -4.85 -24.60
CA LEU A 619 -28.30 -4.48 -24.73
C LEU A 619 -27.38 -5.68 -24.47
N LYS A 620 -27.57 -6.45 -23.39
CA LYS A 620 -26.81 -7.68 -23.10
C LYS A 620 -27.03 -8.76 -24.14
N GLN A 621 -28.27 -8.96 -24.61
CA GLN A 621 -28.59 -9.90 -25.70
C GLN A 621 -27.92 -9.48 -27.02
N HIS A 622 -27.82 -8.18 -27.27
CA HIS A 622 -27.30 -7.65 -28.54
C HIS A 622 -25.77 -7.53 -28.55
N TYR A 623 -25.14 -7.13 -27.44
CA TYR A 623 -23.70 -6.86 -27.34
C TYR A 623 -22.93 -7.88 -26.49
N GLY A 624 -23.60 -8.70 -25.67
CA GLY A 624 -22.96 -9.54 -24.65
C GLY A 624 -21.91 -10.50 -25.19
N GLU A 625 -22.17 -11.18 -26.30
CA GLU A 625 -21.18 -12.08 -26.92
C GLU A 625 -19.90 -11.34 -27.33
N ARG A 626 -20.04 -10.13 -27.90
CA ARG A 626 -18.90 -9.29 -28.30
C ARG A 626 -18.15 -8.72 -27.10
N LEU A 627 -18.84 -8.42 -26.00
CA LEU A 627 -18.23 -7.94 -24.76
C LEU A 627 -17.50 -9.05 -24.00
N GLU A 628 -18.06 -10.26 -23.95
CA GLU A 628 -17.37 -11.43 -23.38
C GLU A 628 -16.16 -11.85 -24.23
N GLN A 629 -16.28 -11.78 -25.55
CA GLN A 629 -15.14 -11.98 -26.44
C GLN A 629 -14.07 -10.91 -26.20
N LEU A 630 -14.46 -9.65 -25.98
CA LEU A 630 -13.51 -8.58 -25.65
C LEU A 630 -12.78 -8.83 -24.32
N TYR A 631 -13.47 -9.33 -23.29
CA TYR A 631 -12.81 -9.79 -22.05
C TYR A 631 -11.81 -10.93 -22.30
N ALA A 632 -12.21 -11.95 -23.07
CA ALA A 632 -11.35 -13.07 -23.41
C ALA A 632 -10.12 -12.62 -24.22
N ASP A 633 -10.32 -11.71 -25.17
CA ASP A 633 -9.26 -11.14 -26.01
C ASP A 633 -8.30 -10.29 -25.18
N LEU A 634 -8.79 -9.51 -24.20
CA LEU A 634 -7.95 -8.75 -23.28
C LEU A 634 -7.16 -9.65 -22.32
N ALA A 635 -7.78 -10.69 -21.76
CA ALA A 635 -7.13 -11.59 -20.81
C ALA A 635 -6.10 -12.50 -21.51
N ALA A 636 -6.47 -13.10 -22.64
CA ALA A 636 -5.56 -13.87 -23.47
C ALA A 636 -4.48 -12.96 -24.06
N GLY A 637 -4.85 -11.75 -24.49
CA GLY A 637 -3.93 -10.73 -24.95
C GLY A 637 -2.87 -10.41 -23.91
N GLN A 638 -3.26 -9.98 -22.70
CA GLN A 638 -2.34 -9.58 -21.63
C GLN A 638 -1.43 -10.73 -21.15
N ALA A 639 -1.97 -11.94 -20.97
CA ALA A 639 -1.19 -13.10 -20.52
C ALA A 639 -0.26 -13.65 -21.61
N ASN A 640 -0.74 -13.74 -22.86
CA ASN A 640 0.10 -14.11 -23.99
C ASN A 640 1.17 -13.06 -24.21
N GLU A 641 0.83 -11.77 -24.11
CA GLU A 641 1.77 -10.67 -24.27
C GLU A 641 2.88 -10.75 -23.23
N LEU A 642 2.56 -10.84 -21.93
CA LEU A 642 3.58 -10.93 -20.88
C LEU A 642 4.43 -12.20 -20.98
N SER A 643 3.84 -13.35 -21.33
CA SER A 643 4.59 -14.60 -21.53
C SER A 643 5.47 -14.54 -22.78
N GLU A 644 4.98 -13.93 -23.85
CA GLU A 644 5.70 -13.74 -25.11
C GLU A 644 6.85 -12.72 -24.94
N LEU A 645 6.62 -11.62 -24.22
CA LEU A 645 7.64 -10.65 -23.83
C LEU A 645 8.70 -11.27 -22.93
N ARG A 646 8.35 -12.14 -21.98
CA ARG A 646 9.33 -12.86 -21.16
C ARG A 646 10.18 -13.85 -21.96
N ARG A 647 9.58 -14.53 -22.94
CA ARG A 647 10.29 -15.55 -23.74
C ARG A 647 11.12 -14.97 -24.89
N ASN A 648 10.57 -14.00 -25.62
CA ASN A 648 11.19 -13.45 -26.83
C ASN A 648 11.35 -11.92 -26.79
N GLY A 649 10.93 -11.25 -25.73
CA GLY A 649 11.02 -9.78 -25.65
C GLY A 649 12.45 -9.27 -25.67
N ALA A 650 13.41 -10.08 -25.22
CA ALA A 650 14.84 -9.82 -25.38
C ALA A 650 15.27 -9.79 -26.86
N ASP A 651 14.70 -10.62 -27.73
CA ASP A 651 15.10 -10.71 -29.14
C ASP A 651 14.42 -9.68 -30.04
N ARG A 652 13.54 -8.86 -29.46
CA ARG A 652 12.78 -7.80 -30.14
C ARG A 652 13.42 -6.43 -29.91
N PRO A 653 13.08 -5.43 -30.76
CA PRO A 653 13.48 -4.05 -30.50
C PRO A 653 13.01 -3.64 -29.11
N ALA A 654 13.90 -3.15 -28.26
CA ALA A 654 13.56 -2.89 -26.86
C ALA A 654 12.34 -1.96 -26.70
N LEU A 655 12.13 -1.02 -27.62
CA LEU A 655 10.98 -0.12 -27.58
C LEU A 655 9.64 -0.85 -27.74
N ASP A 656 9.57 -1.81 -28.66
CA ASP A 656 8.35 -2.60 -28.83
C ASP A 656 8.04 -3.34 -27.53
N THR A 657 9.05 -4.01 -26.97
CA THR A 657 8.92 -4.79 -25.74
C THR A 657 8.59 -3.91 -24.53
N VAL A 658 9.22 -2.73 -24.36
CA VAL A 658 8.97 -1.79 -23.27
C VAL A 658 7.55 -1.23 -23.34
N SER A 659 7.12 -0.78 -24.52
CA SER A 659 5.76 -0.27 -24.70
C SER A 659 4.72 -1.34 -24.42
N ARG A 660 4.94 -2.56 -24.91
CA ARG A 660 4.02 -3.68 -24.70
C ARG A 660 4.00 -4.17 -23.26
N ALA A 661 5.15 -4.17 -22.58
CA ALA A 661 5.22 -4.46 -21.15
C ALA A 661 4.49 -3.40 -20.32
N ALA A 662 4.63 -2.11 -20.66
CA ALA A 662 3.91 -1.02 -19.99
C ALA A 662 2.40 -1.15 -20.19
N ALA A 663 1.97 -1.42 -21.43
CA ALA A 663 0.57 -1.69 -21.77
C ALA A 663 0.01 -2.89 -21.01
N ALA A 664 0.73 -4.01 -21.04
CA ALA A 664 0.29 -5.23 -20.38
C ALA A 664 0.31 -5.11 -18.86
N MET A 665 1.11 -4.22 -18.25
CA MET A 665 1.16 -4.06 -16.80
C MET A 665 0.16 -3.02 -16.28
N LEU A 666 0.00 -1.89 -16.98
CA LEU A 666 -0.93 -0.81 -16.62
C LEU A 666 -2.34 -1.02 -17.20
N GLY A 667 -2.48 -2.03 -18.07
CA GLY A 667 -3.74 -2.47 -18.62
C GLY A 667 -4.27 -1.63 -19.79
N THR A 668 -3.41 -0.82 -20.40
CA THR A 668 -3.66 -0.07 -21.65
C THR A 668 -3.35 -0.93 -22.88
N ALA A 669 -3.98 -0.69 -24.04
CA ALA A 669 -3.66 -1.47 -25.24
C ALA A 669 -2.32 -1.02 -25.84
N ALA A 670 -1.49 -1.96 -26.29
CA ALA A 670 -0.15 -1.65 -26.81
C ALA A 670 -0.16 -0.82 -28.10
N SER A 671 -1.23 -0.88 -28.90
CA SER A 671 -1.44 -0.04 -30.08
C SER A 671 -1.72 1.43 -29.74
N ASP A 672 -2.08 1.70 -28.48
CA ASP A 672 -2.57 2.99 -28.01
C ASP A 672 -1.48 3.75 -27.23
N LEU A 673 -0.32 3.12 -27.01
CA LEU A 673 0.84 3.73 -26.38
C LEU A 673 1.73 4.39 -27.43
N SER A 674 1.73 5.71 -27.42
CA SER A 674 2.73 6.46 -28.15
C SER A 674 4.11 6.25 -27.48
N ALA A 675 5.14 6.11 -28.30
CA ALA A 675 6.52 5.89 -27.83
C ALA A 675 7.05 7.06 -26.98
N ASP A 676 6.38 8.22 -27.06
CA ASP A 676 6.67 9.44 -26.30
C ASP A 676 5.83 9.58 -25.01
N ALA A 677 5.01 8.59 -24.66
CA ALA A 677 4.25 8.58 -23.40
C ALA A 677 5.17 8.31 -22.20
N HIS A 678 4.88 8.95 -21.06
CA HIS A 678 5.58 8.69 -19.80
C HIS A 678 4.85 7.64 -18.98
N PHE A 679 5.62 6.78 -18.30
CA PHE A 679 5.06 5.74 -17.44
C PHE A 679 4.09 6.28 -16.36
N THR A 680 4.37 7.47 -15.83
CA THR A 680 3.52 8.14 -14.83
C THR A 680 2.20 8.65 -15.41
N ASP A 681 2.22 9.10 -16.67
CA ASP A 681 1.02 9.62 -17.34
C ASP A 681 0.03 8.50 -17.67
N LEU A 682 0.54 7.27 -17.78
CA LEU A 682 -0.22 6.04 -17.99
C LEU A 682 -0.85 5.48 -16.70
N GLY A 683 -0.78 6.22 -15.60
CA GLY A 683 -1.32 5.82 -14.29
C GLY A 683 -0.37 4.96 -13.45
N GLY A 684 0.91 4.89 -13.80
CA GLY A 684 1.93 4.24 -12.98
C GLY A 684 2.42 5.12 -11.83
N ASP A 685 2.56 4.55 -10.63
CA ASP A 685 3.21 5.19 -9.48
C ASP A 685 4.60 4.59 -9.21
N SER A 686 5.29 5.03 -8.15
CA SER A 686 6.64 4.52 -7.81
C SER A 686 6.68 3.03 -7.46
N LEU A 687 5.56 2.45 -6.97
CA LEU A 687 5.47 1.03 -6.63
C LEU A 687 5.21 0.19 -7.89
N SER A 688 4.37 0.70 -8.78
CA SER A 688 4.12 0.16 -10.12
C SER A 688 5.40 0.24 -10.96
N ALA A 689 6.16 1.33 -10.86
CA ALA A 689 7.45 1.50 -11.51
C ALA A 689 8.50 0.49 -11.02
N LEU A 690 8.52 0.17 -9.72
CA LEU A 690 9.37 -0.92 -9.21
C LEU A 690 8.99 -2.28 -9.80
N THR A 691 7.68 -2.55 -9.87
CA THR A 691 7.15 -3.78 -10.48
C THR A 691 7.48 -3.84 -11.98
N PHE A 692 7.39 -2.71 -12.68
CA PHE A 692 7.73 -2.57 -14.09
C PHE A 692 9.23 -2.77 -14.33
N GLY A 693 10.07 -2.14 -13.51
CA GLY A 693 11.52 -2.33 -13.54
C GLY A 693 11.92 -3.79 -13.31
N ASN A 694 11.26 -4.47 -12.37
CA ASN A 694 11.47 -5.91 -12.13
C ASN A 694 11.08 -6.77 -13.35
N LEU A 695 10.00 -6.42 -14.05
CA LEU A 695 9.57 -7.11 -15.27
C LEU A 695 10.56 -6.88 -16.43
N LEU A 696 10.99 -5.63 -16.64
CA LEU A 696 12.00 -5.30 -17.66
C LEU A 696 13.34 -5.99 -17.37
N ARG A 697 13.70 -6.12 -16.09
CA ARG A 697 14.85 -6.92 -15.64
C ARG A 697 14.69 -8.39 -15.96
N GLU A 698 13.51 -8.97 -15.73
CA GLU A 698 13.22 -10.37 -16.08
C GLU A 698 13.34 -10.60 -17.60
N ILE A 699 12.91 -9.64 -18.41
CA ILE A 699 12.92 -9.75 -19.89
C ILE A 699 14.32 -9.54 -20.47
N PHE A 700 15.05 -8.51 -20.02
CA PHE A 700 16.29 -8.07 -20.67
C PHE A 700 17.57 -8.40 -19.90
N ASP A 701 17.46 -8.89 -18.66
CA ASP A 701 18.56 -8.99 -17.67
C ASP A 701 19.31 -7.65 -17.49
N VAL A 702 18.58 -6.54 -17.62
CA VAL A 702 19.05 -5.18 -17.37
C VAL A 702 18.30 -4.59 -16.19
N ASP A 703 19.04 -4.09 -15.20
CA ASP A 703 18.45 -3.31 -14.11
C ASP A 703 18.00 -1.95 -14.64
N VAL A 704 16.68 -1.71 -14.65
CA VAL A 704 16.06 -0.43 -15.02
C VAL A 704 15.58 0.25 -13.73
N PRO A 705 16.33 1.20 -13.17
CA PRO A 705 15.99 1.83 -11.89
C PRO A 705 14.66 2.56 -11.95
N VAL A 706 13.97 2.65 -10.81
CA VAL A 706 12.70 3.40 -10.70
C VAL A 706 12.87 4.84 -11.19
N GLY A 707 14.01 5.46 -10.88
CA GLY A 707 14.34 6.82 -11.31
C GLY A 707 14.39 7.02 -12.83
N VAL A 708 14.74 5.98 -13.60
CA VAL A 708 14.71 6.01 -15.07
C VAL A 708 13.27 5.93 -15.59
N ILE A 709 12.43 5.13 -14.93
CA ILE A 709 11.04 4.86 -15.34
C ILE A 709 10.13 6.07 -15.06
N VAL A 710 10.27 6.67 -13.87
CA VAL A 710 9.42 7.80 -13.43
C VAL A 710 10.00 9.17 -13.78
N SER A 711 11.13 9.21 -14.51
CA SER A 711 11.76 10.47 -14.89
C SER A 711 10.84 11.26 -15.84
N PRO A 712 10.58 12.56 -15.57
CA PRO A 712 9.86 13.42 -16.50
C PRO A 712 10.57 13.61 -17.85
N ALA A 713 11.85 13.27 -17.94
CA ALA A 713 12.61 13.33 -19.19
C ALA A 713 12.49 12.04 -20.01
N ASN A 714 12.04 10.94 -19.39
CA ASN A 714 12.07 9.62 -20.01
C ASN A 714 10.65 9.17 -20.37
N ASP A 715 10.40 9.08 -21.66
CA ASP A 715 9.27 8.34 -22.20
C ASP A 715 9.63 6.85 -22.37
N LEU A 716 8.68 6.06 -22.84
CA LEU A 716 8.90 4.64 -23.13
C LEU A 716 10.06 4.42 -24.12
N ARG A 717 10.31 5.36 -25.05
CA ARG A 717 11.47 5.33 -25.95
C ARG A 717 12.79 5.51 -25.22
N ALA A 718 12.89 6.48 -24.33
CA ALA A 718 14.08 6.70 -23.51
C ALA A 718 14.39 5.48 -22.62
N ILE A 719 13.37 4.84 -22.03
CA ILE A 719 13.53 3.60 -21.26
C ILE A 719 14.07 2.47 -22.14
N ALA A 720 13.58 2.34 -23.37
CA ALA A 720 14.05 1.35 -24.32
C ALA A 720 15.48 1.61 -24.81
N ASP A 721 15.82 2.87 -25.09
CA ASP A 721 17.17 3.28 -25.48
C ASP A 721 18.17 3.02 -24.35
N TYR A 722 17.77 3.23 -23.10
CA TYR A 722 18.55 2.85 -21.91
C TYR A 722 18.83 1.34 -21.88
N ILE A 723 17.80 0.50 -22.09
CA ILE A 723 17.96 -0.96 -22.12
C ILE A 723 18.89 -1.39 -23.27
N GLU A 724 18.72 -0.83 -24.46
CA GLU A 724 19.58 -1.12 -25.62
C GLU A 724 21.03 -0.71 -25.39
N ALA A 725 21.27 0.39 -24.70
CA ALA A 725 22.60 0.84 -24.34
C ALA A 725 23.26 -0.17 -23.38
N GLU A 726 22.58 -0.55 -22.30
CA GLU A 726 23.07 -1.52 -21.31
C GLU A 726 23.33 -2.90 -21.93
N ARG A 727 22.43 -3.38 -22.80
CA ARG A 727 22.61 -4.66 -23.52
C ARG A 727 23.80 -4.67 -24.48
N LYS A 728 24.17 -3.52 -25.05
CA LYS A 728 25.37 -3.38 -25.91
C LYS A 728 26.67 -3.36 -25.09
N GLY A 729 26.57 -3.56 -23.78
CA GLY A 729 27.70 -3.67 -22.88
C GLY A 729 28.34 -2.32 -22.60
N THR A 730 27.52 -1.26 -22.44
CA THR A 730 28.00 -0.07 -21.74
C THR A 730 28.59 -0.53 -20.41
N LYS A 731 29.89 -0.32 -20.24
CA LYS A 731 30.67 -0.73 -19.06
C LYS A 731 30.32 0.15 -17.85
N ARG A 732 29.03 0.41 -17.60
CA ARG A 732 28.63 1.26 -16.49
C ARG A 732 28.77 0.50 -15.17
N PRO A 733 29.30 1.14 -14.13
CA PRO A 733 29.34 0.56 -12.80
C PRO A 733 27.91 0.47 -12.25
N THR A 734 27.48 -0.74 -11.91
CA THR A 734 26.21 -0.98 -11.21
C THR A 734 26.47 -1.21 -9.73
N PHE A 735 25.44 -1.05 -8.89
CA PHE A 735 25.49 -1.36 -7.47
C PHE A 735 26.10 -2.76 -7.22
N ALA A 736 25.62 -3.77 -7.96
CA ALA A 736 26.06 -5.15 -7.83
C ALA A 736 27.51 -5.35 -8.28
N LEU A 737 27.97 -4.67 -9.34
CA LEU A 737 29.37 -4.77 -9.77
C LEU A 737 30.33 -4.14 -8.76
N VAL A 738 29.91 -3.02 -8.16
CA VAL A 738 30.76 -2.25 -7.25
C VAL A 738 30.83 -2.94 -5.89
N HIS A 739 29.70 -3.36 -5.32
CA HIS A 739 29.58 -3.90 -3.95
C HIS A 739 29.47 -5.43 -3.86
N GLY A 740 29.25 -6.16 -4.95
CA GLY A 740 28.81 -7.57 -4.94
C GLY A 740 29.86 -8.65 -4.65
N GLY A 741 30.91 -8.36 -3.87
CA GLY A 741 32.04 -9.27 -3.56
C GLY A 741 31.68 -10.56 -2.80
N GLY A 742 30.85 -11.43 -3.38
CA GLY A 742 30.42 -12.75 -2.87
C GLY A 742 28.91 -12.92 -2.65
N HIS A 743 28.15 -11.82 -2.52
CA HIS A 743 26.69 -11.83 -2.30
C HIS A 743 25.88 -11.18 -3.44
N GLY A 744 26.55 -10.69 -4.49
CA GLY A 744 25.88 -10.19 -5.69
C GLY A 744 24.92 -9.02 -5.42
N ARG A 745 23.70 -9.13 -5.96
CA ARG A 745 22.65 -8.11 -5.99
C ARG A 745 21.92 -7.90 -4.64
N ASP A 746 22.18 -8.76 -3.63
CA ASP A 746 21.50 -8.76 -2.32
C ASP A 746 22.40 -8.31 -1.15
N ALA A 747 23.31 -7.38 -1.39
CA ALA A 747 24.26 -6.92 -0.38
C ALA A 747 23.54 -6.15 0.75
N THR A 748 23.51 -6.74 1.95
CA THR A 748 22.97 -6.13 3.18
C THR A 748 23.98 -5.22 3.90
N GLU A 749 25.25 -5.26 3.46
CA GLU A 749 26.35 -4.40 3.93
C GLU A 749 27.13 -3.89 2.72
N VAL A 750 27.49 -2.60 2.73
CA VAL A 750 28.34 -1.94 1.72
C VAL A 750 29.58 -1.33 2.37
N ARG A 751 30.70 -1.27 1.63
CA ARG A 751 31.99 -0.83 2.16
C ARG A 751 32.58 0.34 1.39
N ALA A 752 33.20 1.28 2.10
CA ALA A 752 33.91 2.41 1.48
C ALA A 752 35.05 1.92 0.57
N SER A 753 35.69 0.80 0.92
CA SER A 753 36.75 0.17 0.12
C SER A 753 36.28 -0.34 -1.24
N ASP A 754 34.98 -0.48 -1.46
CA ASP A 754 34.41 -0.95 -2.72
C ASP A 754 34.22 0.20 -3.72
N LEU A 755 34.12 1.44 -3.23
CA LEU A 755 33.86 2.65 -4.02
C LEU A 755 35.18 3.29 -4.47
N THR A 756 35.88 2.61 -5.38
CA THR A 756 37.15 3.10 -5.94
C THR A 756 36.98 3.70 -7.33
N LEU A 757 37.58 4.87 -7.59
CA LEU A 757 37.41 5.63 -8.84
C LEU A 757 37.81 4.87 -10.09
N ASP A 758 38.73 3.91 -10.01
CA ASP A 758 39.14 3.05 -11.13
C ASP A 758 38.01 2.15 -11.64
N LYS A 759 36.99 1.90 -10.81
CA LYS A 759 35.77 1.21 -11.24
C LYS A 759 34.86 2.11 -12.07
N PHE A 760 34.95 3.44 -11.92
CA PHE A 760 34.05 4.40 -12.57
C PHE A 760 34.69 5.17 -13.72
N LEU A 761 35.99 5.44 -13.65
CA LEU A 761 36.72 6.30 -14.57
C LEU A 761 37.80 5.52 -15.33
N GLU A 762 38.08 5.94 -16.57
CA GLU A 762 39.16 5.33 -17.35
C GLU A 762 40.53 5.55 -16.70
N THR A 763 41.37 4.51 -16.71
CA THR A 763 42.73 4.56 -16.15
C THR A 763 43.58 5.67 -16.76
N SER A 764 43.38 5.99 -18.04
CA SER A 764 44.03 7.11 -18.75
C SER A 764 43.69 8.46 -18.13
N THR A 765 42.43 8.67 -17.76
CA THR A 765 41.95 9.91 -17.14
C THR A 765 42.56 10.08 -15.75
N LEU A 766 42.51 9.02 -14.93
CA LEU A 766 43.10 9.03 -13.59
C LEU A 766 44.62 9.24 -13.60
N ALA A 767 45.33 8.64 -14.57
CA ALA A 767 46.78 8.80 -14.69
C ALA A 767 47.19 10.22 -15.14
N ALA A 768 46.37 10.89 -15.96
CA ALA A 768 46.63 12.25 -16.42
C ALA A 768 46.22 13.33 -15.40
N ALA A 769 45.24 13.01 -14.54
CA ALA A 769 44.59 13.96 -13.65
C ALA A 769 45.53 14.78 -12.73
N PRO A 770 46.60 14.23 -12.12
CA PRO A 770 47.52 15.00 -11.26
C PRO A 770 48.30 16.09 -12.00
N GLU A 771 48.55 15.91 -13.31
CA GLU A 771 49.33 16.82 -14.16
C GLU A 771 48.46 17.89 -14.84
N LEU A 772 47.14 17.87 -14.63
CA LEU A 772 46.23 18.85 -15.21
C LEU A 772 46.46 20.27 -14.65
N PRO A 773 46.17 21.31 -15.44
CA PRO A 773 46.15 22.67 -14.96
C PRO A 773 45.30 22.80 -13.70
N LYS A 774 45.87 23.46 -12.68
CA LYS A 774 45.19 23.74 -11.41
C LYS A 774 44.08 24.79 -11.61
N PRO A 775 43.07 24.83 -10.71
CA PRO A 775 42.00 25.82 -10.79
C PRO A 775 42.53 27.25 -10.85
N THR A 776 41.86 28.10 -11.62
CA THR A 776 42.15 29.53 -11.64
C THR A 776 41.49 30.22 -10.44
N SER A 777 42.02 31.37 -10.02
CA SER A 777 41.50 32.12 -8.88
C SER A 777 40.19 32.88 -9.17
N GLU A 778 39.83 33.05 -10.44
CA GLU A 778 38.63 33.79 -10.87
C GLU A 778 37.67 32.83 -11.57
N VAL A 779 36.54 32.52 -10.95
CA VAL A 779 35.50 31.65 -11.50
C VAL A 779 34.63 32.45 -12.47
N ARG A 780 34.58 32.06 -13.75
CA ARG A 780 33.73 32.69 -14.76
C ARG A 780 32.62 31.78 -15.29
N THR A 781 32.78 30.46 -15.19
CA THR A 781 31.78 29.51 -15.66
C THR A 781 31.47 28.48 -14.58
N VAL A 782 30.21 28.40 -14.15
CA VAL A 782 29.75 27.47 -13.12
C VAL A 782 28.83 26.43 -13.73
N LEU A 783 29.10 25.14 -13.52
CA LEU A 783 28.15 24.07 -13.82
C LEU A 783 27.33 23.78 -12.57
N LEU A 784 26.03 24.01 -12.64
CA LEU A 784 25.08 23.75 -11.56
C LEU A 784 24.16 22.58 -11.93
N THR A 785 24.16 21.52 -11.13
CA THR A 785 23.14 20.46 -11.26
C THR A 785 21.95 20.75 -10.34
N GLY A 786 20.80 20.12 -10.58
CA GLY A 786 19.69 20.14 -9.61
C GLY A 786 19.06 21.52 -9.39
N ALA A 787 19.22 22.46 -10.33
CA ALA A 787 18.73 23.83 -10.25
C ALA A 787 17.20 23.95 -10.07
N THR A 788 16.44 22.92 -10.43
CA THR A 788 14.98 22.88 -10.25
C THR A 788 14.57 22.40 -8.84
N GLY A 789 15.51 21.92 -8.03
CA GLY A 789 15.25 21.45 -6.66
C GLY A 789 15.13 22.62 -5.68
N PHE A 790 14.66 22.34 -4.46
CA PHE A 790 14.37 23.37 -3.45
C PHE A 790 15.57 24.28 -3.16
N LEU A 791 16.71 23.73 -2.74
CA LEU A 791 17.96 24.49 -2.56
C LEU A 791 18.59 24.94 -3.90
N GLY A 792 18.44 24.11 -4.94
CA GLY A 792 19.10 24.33 -6.23
C GLY A 792 18.70 25.63 -6.92
N ARG A 793 17.44 26.07 -6.80
CA ARG A 793 17.00 27.35 -7.39
C ARG A 793 17.61 28.57 -6.70
N TYR A 794 17.88 28.50 -5.40
CA TYR A 794 18.58 29.57 -4.68
C TYR A 794 20.06 29.59 -5.01
N LEU A 795 20.68 28.42 -5.16
CA LEU A 795 22.04 28.33 -5.69
C LEU A 795 22.11 28.89 -7.12
N ALA A 796 21.11 28.64 -7.96
CA ALA A 796 21.05 29.22 -9.29
C ALA A 796 21.00 30.75 -9.22
N LEU A 797 20.14 31.30 -8.37
CA LEU A 797 20.01 32.75 -8.19
C LEU A 797 21.31 33.39 -7.66
N GLU A 798 21.87 32.85 -6.58
CA GLU A 798 23.16 33.29 -5.99
C GLU A 798 24.30 33.27 -7.00
N TRP A 799 24.40 32.21 -7.80
CA TRP A 799 25.44 32.12 -8.82
C TRP A 799 25.19 33.08 -9.98
N LEU A 800 23.94 33.32 -10.37
CA LEU A 800 23.61 34.30 -11.40
C LEU A 800 24.01 35.72 -10.97
N GLU A 801 23.72 36.11 -9.73
CA GLU A 801 24.15 37.39 -9.17
C GLU A 801 25.68 37.53 -9.14
N ARG A 802 26.39 36.46 -8.78
CA ARG A 802 27.86 36.45 -8.79
C ARG A 802 28.44 36.55 -10.20
N MET A 803 27.80 35.90 -11.16
CA MET A 803 28.24 35.91 -12.55
C MET A 803 28.00 37.26 -13.22
N ASP A 804 26.93 37.98 -12.87
CA ASP A 804 26.68 39.35 -13.33
C ASP A 804 27.85 40.30 -12.99
N LEU A 805 28.44 40.18 -11.81
CA LEU A 805 29.56 41.01 -11.37
C LEU A 805 30.87 40.81 -12.15
N VAL A 806 31.05 39.64 -12.78
CA VAL A 806 32.29 39.26 -13.48
C VAL A 806 32.09 39.00 -14.97
N ASP A 807 30.90 39.28 -15.50
CA ASP A 807 30.45 38.95 -16.86
C ASP A 807 30.64 37.45 -17.17
N GLY A 808 30.23 36.61 -16.21
CA GLY A 808 30.36 35.16 -16.23
C GLY A 808 29.08 34.43 -16.65
N LYS A 809 29.05 33.10 -16.46
CA LYS A 809 27.93 32.25 -16.87
C LYS A 809 27.65 31.12 -15.89
N VAL A 810 26.36 30.89 -15.62
CA VAL A 810 25.84 29.68 -14.98
C VAL A 810 25.29 28.75 -16.06
N ILE A 811 25.79 27.52 -16.09
CA ILE A 811 25.28 26.43 -16.92
C ILE A 811 24.48 25.50 -16.01
N ALA A 812 23.16 25.51 -16.13
CA ALA A 812 22.26 24.66 -15.36
C ALA A 812 21.97 23.36 -16.13
N LEU A 813 22.33 22.21 -15.56
CA LEU A 813 21.95 20.90 -16.08
C LEU A 813 20.58 20.51 -15.52
N VAL A 814 19.57 20.41 -16.40
CA VAL A 814 18.18 20.13 -16.02
C VAL A 814 17.66 18.94 -16.82
N ARG A 815 17.02 17.99 -16.14
CA ARG A 815 16.41 16.81 -16.79
C ARG A 815 15.21 17.25 -17.63
N ALA A 816 15.34 17.18 -18.95
CA ALA A 816 14.29 17.42 -19.95
C ALA A 816 14.74 16.80 -21.30
N ARG A 817 13.89 16.84 -22.32
CA ARG A 817 14.24 16.27 -23.64
C ARG A 817 15.06 17.23 -24.52
N SER A 818 14.90 18.53 -24.30
CA SER A 818 15.56 19.59 -25.06
C SER A 818 15.96 20.75 -24.15
N ASP A 819 16.95 21.52 -24.57
CA ASP A 819 17.42 22.70 -23.83
C ASP A 819 16.28 23.72 -23.64
N GLU A 820 15.34 23.81 -24.59
CA GLU A 820 14.15 24.66 -24.49
C GLU A 820 13.19 24.19 -23.38
N GLU A 821 12.89 22.89 -23.32
CA GLU A 821 12.06 22.33 -22.24
C GLU A 821 12.77 22.42 -20.89
N ALA A 822 14.08 22.19 -20.87
CA ALA A 822 14.93 22.33 -19.70
C ALA A 822 14.85 23.77 -19.17
N ARG A 823 14.94 24.76 -20.08
CA ARG A 823 14.80 26.18 -19.77
C ARG A 823 13.42 26.50 -19.23
N ALA A 824 12.36 26.08 -19.92
CA ALA A 824 10.98 26.32 -19.48
C ALA A 824 10.71 25.71 -18.09
N ARG A 825 11.23 24.51 -17.83
CA ARG A 825 11.11 23.84 -16.53
C ARG A 825 11.81 24.63 -15.43
N LEU A 826 13.01 25.16 -15.69
CA LEU A 826 13.72 25.99 -14.73
C LEU A 826 13.03 27.34 -14.53
N ASP A 827 12.60 28.01 -15.60
CA ASP A 827 11.88 29.29 -15.50
C ASP A 827 10.60 29.13 -14.66
N ASN A 828 9.86 28.03 -14.83
CA ASN A 828 8.65 27.72 -14.07
C ASN A 828 8.91 27.52 -12.56
N THR A 829 10.13 27.20 -12.11
CA THR A 829 10.41 27.06 -10.67
C THR A 829 10.50 28.40 -9.95
N PHE A 830 10.68 29.50 -10.70
CA PHE A 830 10.68 30.88 -10.21
C PHE A 830 9.34 31.58 -10.42
N ASP A 831 8.41 31.00 -11.19
CA ASP A 831 7.04 31.51 -11.38
C ASP A 831 6.09 31.01 -10.28
N SER A 832 6.43 31.35 -9.04
CA SER A 832 5.78 30.91 -7.80
C SER A 832 4.68 31.84 -7.29
N GLY A 833 4.35 32.90 -8.05
CA GLY A 833 3.41 33.95 -7.66
C GLY A 833 4.07 35.20 -7.04
N ASP A 834 5.39 35.25 -6.90
CA ASP A 834 6.14 36.45 -6.51
C ASP A 834 6.69 37.19 -7.76
N PRO A 835 6.16 38.38 -8.10
CA PRO A 835 6.58 39.10 -9.30
C PRO A 835 7.98 39.70 -9.20
N GLU A 836 8.48 39.98 -7.99
CA GLU A 836 9.81 40.57 -7.79
C GLU A 836 10.91 39.51 -8.00
N LEU A 837 10.73 38.33 -7.41
CA LEU A 837 11.62 37.18 -7.64
C LEU A 837 11.71 36.85 -9.13
N LEU A 838 10.56 36.76 -9.80
CA LEU A 838 10.49 36.39 -11.21
C LEU A 838 11.15 37.45 -12.10
N ALA A 839 10.98 38.74 -11.80
CA ALA A 839 11.64 39.82 -12.53
C ALA A 839 13.16 39.80 -12.34
N HIS A 840 13.62 39.65 -11.09
CA HIS A 840 15.04 39.58 -10.73
C HIS A 840 15.75 38.40 -11.39
N TYR A 841 15.14 37.21 -11.30
CA TYR A 841 15.63 36.02 -11.99
C TYR A 841 15.72 36.24 -13.51
N ARG A 842 14.66 36.77 -14.15
CA ARG A 842 14.63 36.97 -15.61
C ARG A 842 15.68 37.97 -16.08
N GLU A 843 15.96 39.01 -15.30
CA GLU A 843 17.00 39.99 -15.61
C GLU A 843 18.38 39.33 -15.65
N LEU A 844 18.76 38.63 -14.58
CA LEU A 844 20.05 37.94 -14.51
C LEU A 844 20.17 36.81 -15.53
N ALA A 845 19.11 36.02 -15.69
CA ALA A 845 19.09 34.84 -16.55
C ALA A 845 19.11 35.19 -18.05
N ALA A 846 18.83 36.44 -18.44
CA ALA A 846 18.93 36.88 -19.83
C ALA A 846 20.38 37.00 -20.32
N GLY A 847 21.31 37.39 -19.42
CA GLY A 847 22.74 37.55 -19.73
C GLY A 847 23.60 36.37 -19.31
N HIS A 848 23.26 35.71 -18.19
CA HIS A 848 24.21 34.84 -17.49
C HIS A 848 23.77 33.37 -17.38
N LEU A 849 22.58 32.98 -17.87
CA LEU A 849 22.10 31.60 -17.76
C LEU A 849 22.11 30.85 -19.10
N GLU A 850 22.77 29.70 -19.12
CA GLU A 850 22.55 28.64 -20.11
C GLU A 850 21.94 27.43 -19.42
N VAL A 851 20.95 26.81 -20.05
CA VAL A 851 20.29 25.61 -19.53
C VAL A 851 20.48 24.51 -20.53
N LEU A 852 21.02 23.38 -20.07
CA LEU A 852 21.25 22.19 -20.88
C LEU A 852 20.34 21.06 -20.41
N ALA A 853 19.67 20.42 -21.36
CA ALA A 853 18.97 19.18 -21.13
C ALA A 853 19.98 18.06 -20.87
N GLY A 854 19.97 17.52 -19.67
CA GLY A 854 20.82 16.39 -19.32
C GLY A 854 20.53 15.81 -17.94
N ASP A 855 21.10 14.64 -17.69
CA ASP A 855 20.95 13.91 -16.44
C ASP A 855 22.34 13.46 -15.97
N LYS A 856 22.73 13.85 -14.75
CA LYS A 856 24.03 13.46 -14.22
C LYS A 856 24.18 11.95 -14.03
N GLY A 857 23.08 11.21 -13.86
CA GLY A 857 23.10 9.75 -13.80
C GLY A 857 23.43 9.08 -15.15
N GLU A 858 23.40 9.85 -16.24
CA GLU A 858 23.75 9.38 -17.58
C GLU A 858 25.23 9.64 -17.92
N ALA A 859 25.79 8.77 -18.76
CA ALA A 859 27.13 8.90 -19.32
C ALA A 859 27.23 10.20 -20.11
N ASN A 860 28.35 10.89 -19.94
CA ASN A 860 28.52 12.24 -20.50
C ASN A 860 27.40 13.21 -20.06
N LEU A 861 26.75 12.97 -18.92
CA LEU A 861 25.60 13.73 -18.43
C LEU A 861 24.37 13.71 -19.37
N GLY A 862 24.30 12.75 -20.29
CA GLY A 862 23.30 12.72 -21.37
C GLY A 862 23.57 13.70 -22.51
N LEU A 863 24.75 14.33 -22.54
CA LEU A 863 25.13 15.33 -23.54
C LEU A 863 25.94 14.71 -24.69
N ASP A 864 25.91 15.34 -25.86
CA ASP A 864 26.79 14.98 -26.96
C ASP A 864 28.26 15.25 -26.61
N GLN A 865 29.19 14.54 -27.27
CA GLN A 865 30.62 14.61 -26.96
C GLN A 865 31.21 16.01 -27.11
N ALA A 866 30.74 16.82 -28.07
CA ALA A 866 31.27 18.17 -28.27
C ALA A 866 30.80 19.12 -27.16
N THR A 867 29.54 19.02 -26.77
CA THR A 867 28.98 19.77 -25.63
C THR A 867 29.63 19.34 -24.32
N TRP A 868 29.77 18.03 -24.08
CA TRP A 868 30.44 17.49 -22.90
C TRP A 868 31.90 17.95 -22.81
N GLN A 869 32.65 17.88 -23.93
CA GLN A 869 34.04 18.36 -23.98
C GLN A 869 34.12 19.87 -23.76
N ARG A 870 33.18 20.66 -24.30
CA ARG A 870 33.08 22.10 -24.02
C ARG A 870 32.91 22.35 -22.52
N LEU A 871 32.07 21.58 -21.82
CA LEU A 871 31.93 21.70 -20.37
C LEU A 871 33.25 21.38 -19.67
N ALA A 872 33.93 20.30 -20.07
CA ALA A 872 35.24 19.94 -19.52
C ALA A 872 36.31 21.04 -19.74
N ASP A 873 36.27 21.75 -20.88
CA ASP A 873 37.26 22.79 -21.18
C ASP A 873 36.94 24.13 -20.50
N THR A 874 35.65 24.49 -20.43
CA THR A 874 35.21 25.85 -20.07
C THR A 874 34.79 26.00 -18.62
N VAL A 875 34.12 25.00 -18.02
CA VAL A 875 33.63 25.08 -16.64
C VAL A 875 34.79 25.28 -15.67
N ASP A 876 34.70 26.28 -14.81
CA ASP A 876 35.70 26.59 -13.79
C ASP A 876 35.35 25.96 -12.44
N LEU A 877 34.06 25.79 -12.13
CA LEU A 877 33.54 25.30 -10.85
C LEU A 877 32.33 24.39 -11.06
N ILE A 878 32.25 23.27 -10.34
CA ILE A 878 31.08 22.40 -10.32
C ILE A 878 30.36 22.57 -8.97
N VAL A 879 29.04 22.78 -9.03
CA VAL A 879 28.16 22.86 -7.86
C VAL A 879 27.08 21.80 -8.02
N ASP A 880 27.11 20.79 -7.15
CA ASP A 880 26.29 19.58 -7.26
C ASP A 880 25.33 19.40 -6.08
N PRO A 881 24.15 20.07 -6.10
CA PRO A 881 23.06 19.79 -5.19
C PRO A 881 22.12 18.66 -5.66
N ALA A 882 22.25 18.18 -6.90
CA ALA A 882 21.33 17.18 -7.44
C ALA A 882 21.36 15.87 -6.65
N ALA A 883 20.18 15.36 -6.33
CA ALA A 883 19.95 13.99 -5.90
C ALA A 883 18.50 13.58 -6.13
N LEU A 884 18.28 12.28 -6.32
CA LEU A 884 16.97 11.67 -6.08
C LEU A 884 16.81 11.50 -4.56
N VAL A 885 15.96 12.33 -3.96
CA VAL A 885 15.65 12.31 -2.53
C VAL A 885 14.40 11.48 -2.31
N ASN A 886 14.57 10.23 -1.87
CA ASN A 886 13.47 9.37 -1.47
C ASN A 886 13.90 8.59 -0.22
N HIS A 887 13.11 8.70 0.85
CA HIS A 887 13.45 8.11 2.14
C HIS A 887 12.98 6.65 2.30
N VAL A 888 12.33 6.08 1.29
CA VAL A 888 11.79 4.70 1.28
C VAL A 888 12.56 3.80 0.30
N LEU A 889 13.06 4.35 -0.81
CA LEU A 889 13.79 3.55 -1.80
C LEU A 889 15.11 3.00 -1.23
N PRO A 890 15.45 1.73 -1.52
CA PRO A 890 16.71 1.13 -1.08
C PRO A 890 17.91 1.78 -1.80
N TYR A 891 19.10 1.64 -1.21
CA TYR A 891 20.33 2.23 -1.75
C TYR A 891 20.64 1.76 -3.18
N SER A 892 20.33 0.51 -3.53
CA SER A 892 20.52 -0.04 -4.88
C SER A 892 19.83 0.80 -5.97
N GLU A 893 18.62 1.28 -5.71
CA GLU A 893 17.85 2.14 -6.63
C GLU A 893 18.39 3.58 -6.68
N LEU A 894 19.03 4.05 -5.60
CA LEU A 894 19.59 5.39 -5.49
C LEU A 894 21.06 5.46 -5.95
N PHE A 895 21.71 4.31 -6.16
CA PHE A 895 23.13 4.22 -6.56
C PHE A 895 23.40 4.95 -7.88
N GLY A 896 22.60 4.67 -8.92
CA GLY A 896 22.72 5.30 -10.24
C GLY A 896 22.58 6.84 -10.18
N PRO A 897 21.40 7.38 -9.81
CA PRO A 897 21.16 8.82 -9.86
C PRO A 897 22.05 9.65 -8.92
N ASN A 898 22.52 9.07 -7.80
CA ASN A 898 23.29 9.82 -6.80
C ASN A 898 24.80 9.49 -6.84
N ALA A 899 25.19 8.22 -6.69
CA ALA A 899 26.60 7.84 -6.57
C ALA A 899 27.32 7.83 -7.93
N LEU A 900 26.75 7.12 -8.92
CA LEU A 900 27.31 7.12 -10.28
C LEU A 900 27.29 8.53 -10.89
N GLY A 901 26.22 9.29 -10.67
CA GLY A 901 26.16 10.67 -11.16
C GLY A 901 27.21 11.60 -10.55
N THR A 902 27.64 11.34 -9.31
CA THR A 902 28.78 12.05 -8.71
C THR A 902 30.09 11.68 -9.43
N ALA A 903 30.28 10.40 -9.78
CA ALA A 903 31.46 9.95 -10.53
C ALA A 903 31.55 10.59 -11.93
N GLU A 904 30.44 10.73 -12.65
CA GLU A 904 30.42 11.41 -13.96
C GLU A 904 30.82 12.89 -13.87
N LEU A 905 30.41 13.59 -12.81
CA LEU A 905 30.82 14.97 -12.58
C LEU A 905 32.30 15.05 -12.15
N ILE A 906 32.80 14.10 -11.35
CA ILE A 906 34.24 13.97 -11.06
C ILE A 906 35.03 13.81 -12.36
N ARG A 907 34.52 13.04 -13.33
CA ARG A 907 35.16 12.90 -14.64
C ARG A 907 35.32 14.24 -15.35
N ILE A 908 34.28 15.08 -15.38
CA ILE A 908 34.38 16.45 -15.91
C ILE A 908 35.39 17.26 -15.12
N ALA A 909 35.36 17.17 -13.78
CA ALA A 909 36.29 17.87 -12.91
C ALA A 909 37.76 17.51 -13.15
N LEU A 910 38.01 16.30 -13.67
CA LEU A 910 39.32 15.75 -13.98
C LEU A 910 39.60 15.65 -15.49
N THR A 911 38.85 16.37 -16.32
CA THR A 911 39.10 16.44 -17.77
C THR A 911 39.53 17.86 -18.16
N SER A 912 40.61 17.98 -18.94
CA SER A 912 41.24 19.22 -19.45
C SER A 912 41.88 20.15 -18.42
N LYS A 913 41.20 20.42 -17.31
CA LYS A 913 41.69 21.19 -16.15
C LYS A 913 41.00 20.71 -14.88
N GLN A 914 41.68 20.81 -13.75
CA GLN A 914 41.07 20.53 -12.45
C GLN A 914 40.04 21.61 -12.13
N LYS A 915 38.84 21.21 -11.71
CA LYS A 915 37.74 22.11 -11.35
C LYS A 915 37.38 21.87 -9.89
N PRO A 916 37.35 22.88 -9.02
CA PRO A 916 36.87 22.68 -7.67
C PRO A 916 35.44 22.11 -7.69
N TYR A 917 35.16 21.23 -6.73
CA TYR A 917 33.90 20.52 -6.64
C TYR A 917 33.18 20.87 -5.35
N VAL A 918 32.03 21.52 -5.48
CA VAL A 918 31.13 21.83 -4.36
C VAL A 918 30.02 20.78 -4.34
N TYR A 919 30.03 19.93 -3.32
CA TYR A 919 29.08 18.84 -3.18
C TYR A 919 28.12 19.11 -2.03
N VAL A 920 26.82 19.07 -2.31
CA VAL A 920 25.80 19.13 -1.25
C VAL A 920 25.46 17.72 -0.81
N SER A 921 25.85 17.41 0.43
CA SER A 921 25.55 16.18 1.12
C SER A 921 24.45 16.42 2.18
N THR A 922 24.17 15.42 2.99
CA THR A 922 23.19 15.47 4.07
C THR A 922 23.84 15.10 5.39
N ILE A 923 23.35 15.69 6.48
CA ILE A 923 23.76 15.28 7.82
C ILE A 923 23.38 13.82 8.13
N GLY A 924 22.41 13.24 7.40
CA GLY A 924 22.05 11.81 7.47
C GLY A 924 23.19 10.84 7.11
N VAL A 925 24.30 11.32 6.53
CA VAL A 925 25.54 10.53 6.39
C VAL A 925 26.13 10.18 7.77
N GLY A 926 25.86 11.01 8.79
CA GLY A 926 26.21 10.75 10.18
C GLY A 926 25.44 9.58 10.81
N ASP A 927 24.35 9.14 10.19
CA ASP A 927 23.66 7.93 10.65
C ASP A 927 24.60 6.72 10.58
N GLN A 928 24.49 5.84 11.57
CA GLN A 928 25.35 4.67 11.79
C GLN A 928 26.82 4.99 12.16
N ILE A 929 27.15 6.25 12.47
CA ILE A 929 28.46 6.66 12.99
C ILE A 929 28.38 6.85 14.50
N GLU A 930 29.42 6.39 15.21
CA GLU A 930 29.48 6.54 16.67
C GLU A 930 29.47 8.04 17.07
N PRO A 931 28.63 8.44 18.05
CA PRO A 931 28.59 9.81 18.54
C PRO A 931 29.98 10.36 18.91
N GLY A 932 30.26 11.59 18.50
CA GLY A 932 31.57 12.25 18.71
C GLY A 932 32.65 11.90 17.69
N LYS A 933 32.48 10.88 16.84
CA LYS A 933 33.38 10.63 15.69
C LYS A 933 32.96 11.39 14.42
N PHE A 934 31.69 11.76 14.32
CA PHE A 934 31.16 12.52 13.20
C PHE A 934 31.51 14.02 13.35
N VAL A 935 32.68 14.40 12.85
CA VAL A 935 33.23 15.76 12.89
C VAL A 935 33.66 16.24 11.50
N GLU A 936 33.77 17.54 11.30
CA GLU A 936 34.08 18.19 10.01
C GLU A 936 35.48 17.85 9.45
N ASP A 937 36.40 17.38 10.29
CA ASP A 937 37.75 16.98 9.89
C ASP A 937 37.91 15.49 9.58
N ALA A 938 36.90 14.68 9.86
CA ALA A 938 37.03 13.24 9.77
C ALA A 938 37.01 12.73 8.31
N ASP A 939 37.82 11.70 8.04
CA ASP A 939 37.73 10.95 6.80
C ASP A 939 36.53 10.00 6.85
N ILE A 940 35.53 10.27 6.00
CA ILE A 940 34.29 9.50 5.95
C ILE A 940 34.52 8.00 5.70
N ARG A 941 35.58 7.64 4.97
CA ARG A 941 35.95 6.24 4.69
C ARG A 941 36.44 5.50 5.94
N GLN A 942 36.90 6.23 6.95
CA GLN A 942 37.38 5.66 8.21
C GLN A 942 36.29 5.65 9.28
N ILE A 943 35.56 6.77 9.43
CA ILE A 943 34.50 6.88 10.44
C ILE A 943 33.20 6.17 10.05
N SER A 944 33.02 5.90 8.75
CA SER A 944 31.90 5.12 8.19
C SER A 944 32.42 4.14 7.15
N ALA A 945 33.35 3.27 7.56
CA ALA A 945 34.00 2.30 6.66
C ALA A 945 33.03 1.27 6.07
N THR A 946 32.00 0.89 6.84
CA THR A 946 30.90 0.01 6.42
C THR A 946 29.56 0.62 6.76
N ARG A 947 28.53 0.31 5.97
CA ARG A 947 27.15 0.74 6.21
C ARG A 947 26.18 -0.40 5.94
N ALA A 948 25.15 -0.51 6.77
CA ALA A 948 24.06 -1.45 6.54
C ALA A 948 23.09 -0.90 5.48
N VAL A 949 22.63 -1.78 4.61
CA VAL A 949 21.54 -1.54 3.65
C VAL A 949 20.29 -2.21 4.21
N ASN A 950 19.31 -1.41 4.63
CA ASN A 950 18.06 -1.89 5.23
C ASN A 950 16.88 -0.95 4.93
N ASP A 951 15.69 -1.34 5.38
CA ASP A 951 14.43 -0.63 5.11
C ASP A 951 14.16 0.53 6.09
N ASN A 952 15.15 0.96 6.88
CA ASN A 952 14.99 2.08 7.80
C ASN A 952 14.77 3.38 7.00
N TYR A 953 13.95 4.28 7.54
CA TYR A 953 13.66 5.57 6.93
C TYR A 953 14.96 6.33 6.58
N ALA A 954 15.05 6.81 5.35
CA ALA A 954 16.18 7.55 4.79
C ALA A 954 17.52 6.78 4.68
N ASN A 955 17.57 5.48 5.02
CA ASN A 955 18.81 4.68 4.95
C ASN A 955 19.41 4.70 3.52
N GLY A 956 18.58 4.41 2.51
CA GLY A 956 19.01 4.42 1.11
C GLY A 956 19.57 5.77 0.67
N TYR A 957 18.91 6.87 1.02
CA TYR A 957 19.35 8.22 0.69
C TYR A 957 20.66 8.59 1.38
N GLY A 958 20.78 8.34 2.68
CA GLY A 958 22.02 8.57 3.44
C GLY A 958 23.19 7.77 2.89
N ASN A 959 22.98 6.48 2.59
CA ASN A 959 24.00 5.62 1.97
C ASN A 959 24.44 6.15 0.59
N SER A 960 23.51 6.68 -0.21
CA SER A 960 23.84 7.25 -1.52
C SER A 960 24.68 8.53 -1.45
N LYS A 961 24.41 9.40 -0.46
CA LYS A 961 25.20 10.62 -0.23
C LYS A 961 26.57 10.31 0.35
N TRP A 962 26.66 9.34 1.26
CA TRP A 962 27.92 8.79 1.77
C TRP A 962 28.81 8.28 0.63
N ALA A 963 28.25 7.55 -0.32
CA ALA A 963 29.00 7.02 -1.45
C ALA A 963 29.64 8.15 -2.30
N GLY A 964 28.91 9.24 -2.54
CA GLY A 964 29.45 10.42 -3.21
C GLY A 964 30.61 11.08 -2.42
N GLU A 965 30.50 11.18 -1.10
CA GLU A 965 31.59 11.71 -0.26
C GLU A 965 32.85 10.82 -0.31
N VAL A 966 32.68 9.50 -0.32
CA VAL A 966 33.77 8.52 -0.45
C VAL A 966 34.51 8.70 -1.77
N LEU A 967 33.79 8.78 -2.89
CA LEU A 967 34.37 8.97 -4.23
C LEU A 967 35.10 10.32 -4.36
N LEU A 968 34.52 11.39 -3.81
CA LEU A 968 35.16 12.71 -3.82
C LEU A 968 36.42 12.75 -2.94
N ARG A 969 36.42 12.03 -1.81
CA ARG A 969 37.61 11.95 -0.95
C ARG A 969 38.74 11.22 -1.66
N GLU A 970 38.41 10.15 -2.37
CA GLU A 970 39.38 9.46 -3.20
C GLU A 970 39.88 10.31 -4.38
N ALA A 971 39.00 11.07 -5.05
CA ALA A 971 39.40 12.00 -6.11
C ALA A 971 40.40 13.05 -5.61
N HIS A 972 40.20 13.55 -4.40
CA HIS A 972 41.14 14.45 -3.75
C HIS A 972 42.49 13.77 -3.49
N ASP A 973 42.50 12.60 -2.86
CA ASP A 973 43.75 11.91 -2.50
C ASP A 973 44.56 11.47 -3.73
N LEU A 974 43.89 10.96 -4.76
CA LEU A 974 44.53 10.44 -5.97
C LEU A 974 44.97 11.55 -6.92
N CYS A 975 44.15 12.60 -7.08
CA CYS A 975 44.32 13.59 -8.14
C CYS A 975 44.59 15.01 -7.63
N GLY A 976 44.46 15.27 -6.33
CA GLY A 976 44.57 16.60 -5.75
C GLY A 976 43.38 17.51 -6.08
N LEU A 977 42.21 16.94 -6.38
CA LEU A 977 40.98 17.69 -6.67
C LEU A 977 40.53 18.51 -5.45
N PRO A 978 40.31 19.83 -5.55
CA PRO A 978 39.73 20.60 -4.46
C PRO A 978 38.24 20.29 -4.32
N VAL A 979 37.81 19.96 -3.10
CA VAL A 979 36.44 19.54 -2.80
C VAL A 979 35.95 20.26 -1.55
N ALA A 980 34.75 20.82 -1.63
CA ALA A 980 34.00 21.32 -0.48
C ALA A 980 32.70 20.51 -0.34
N VAL A 981 32.57 19.77 0.75
CA VAL A 981 31.36 19.00 1.09
C VAL A 981 30.53 19.78 2.10
N PHE A 982 29.28 20.07 1.77
CA PHE A 982 28.33 20.74 2.65
C PHE A 982 27.26 19.75 3.09
N ARG A 983 27.36 19.25 4.33
CA ARG A 983 26.36 18.36 4.91
C ARG A 983 25.23 19.22 5.48
N CYS A 984 24.16 19.36 4.71
CA CYS A 984 23.01 20.17 5.11
C CYS A 984 22.07 19.35 6.01
N ASP A 985 21.54 20.02 7.04
CA ASP A 985 20.40 19.54 7.82
C ASP A 985 19.09 20.14 7.29
N MET A 986 18.13 20.51 8.15
CA MET A 986 16.85 21.06 7.72
C MET A 986 17.02 22.41 7.02
N ILE A 987 16.52 22.49 5.79
CA ILE A 987 16.56 23.69 4.94
C ILE A 987 15.22 24.40 5.07
N LEU A 988 15.20 25.55 5.72
CA LEU A 988 14.00 26.35 5.94
C LEU A 988 13.69 27.27 4.74
N ALA A 989 12.45 27.74 4.67
CA ALA A 989 11.94 28.60 3.61
C ALA A 989 12.67 29.94 3.57
N ASP A 990 12.68 30.51 2.37
CA ASP A 990 13.24 31.82 2.12
C ASP A 990 12.46 32.90 2.88
N THR A 991 13.20 33.85 3.45
CA THR A 991 12.61 34.93 4.25
C THR A 991 12.28 36.20 3.45
N THR A 992 12.69 36.27 2.19
CA THR A 992 12.63 37.46 1.33
C THR A 992 11.42 37.47 0.40
N TYR A 993 11.19 36.39 -0.34
CA TYR A 993 10.19 36.27 -1.41
C TYR A 993 9.00 35.44 -0.97
N ALA A 994 7.79 35.80 -1.42
CA ALA A 994 6.55 35.12 -1.04
C ALA A 994 6.38 33.75 -1.73
N GLY A 995 5.59 32.86 -1.11
CA GLY A 995 5.18 31.57 -1.67
C GLY A 995 6.30 30.54 -1.80
N GLN A 996 7.43 30.76 -1.12
CA GLN A 996 8.66 29.98 -1.30
C GLN A 996 8.79 28.79 -0.33
N LEU A 997 7.87 27.82 -0.45
CA LEU A 997 7.84 26.65 0.44
C LEU A 997 8.30 25.36 -0.26
N ASN A 998 8.84 24.43 0.53
CA ASN A 998 9.08 23.06 0.11
C ASN A 998 7.91 22.18 0.58
N LEU A 999 6.75 22.26 -0.08
CA LEU A 999 5.50 21.60 0.37
C LEU A 999 5.63 20.13 0.82
N PRO A 1000 6.46 19.28 0.17
CA PRO A 1000 6.63 17.90 0.60
C PRO A 1000 7.48 17.71 1.86
N ASP A 1001 8.23 18.72 2.32
CA ASP A 1001 9.16 18.61 3.43
C ASP A 1001 8.46 18.51 4.80
N MET A 1002 9.15 17.88 5.75
CA MET A 1002 8.61 17.60 7.08
C MET A 1002 8.23 18.86 7.88
N PHE A 1003 9.03 19.92 7.82
CA PHE A 1003 8.79 21.15 8.55
C PHE A 1003 7.62 21.94 7.96
N THR A 1004 7.52 22.07 6.62
CA THR A 1004 6.34 22.69 5.98
C THR A 1004 5.06 21.92 6.32
N ARG A 1005 5.10 20.58 6.26
CA ARG A 1005 3.99 19.71 6.65
C ARG A 1005 3.59 19.91 8.11
N LEU A 1006 4.56 20.06 9.01
CA LEU A 1006 4.31 20.31 10.44
C LEU A 1006 3.65 21.68 10.64
N MET A 1007 4.19 22.76 10.07
CA MET A 1007 3.61 24.10 10.18
C MET A 1007 2.17 24.15 9.63
N LEU A 1008 1.94 23.57 8.45
CA LEU A 1008 0.60 23.42 7.89
C LEU A 1008 -0.32 22.71 8.86
N SER A 1009 0.12 21.59 9.40
CA SER A 1009 -0.71 20.75 10.27
C SER A 1009 -1.02 21.45 11.59
N LEU A 1010 -0.06 22.15 12.22
CA LEU A 1010 -0.28 22.89 13.47
C LEU A 1010 -1.34 23.98 13.31
N VAL A 1011 -1.28 24.74 12.21
CA VAL A 1011 -2.24 25.82 11.96
C VAL A 1011 -3.58 25.28 11.49
N ALA A 1012 -3.59 24.30 10.58
CA ALA A 1012 -4.82 23.72 10.03
C ALA A 1012 -5.65 23.00 11.11
N THR A 1013 -4.97 22.34 12.07
CA THR A 1013 -5.64 21.63 13.17
C THR A 1013 -5.92 22.52 14.38
N GLY A 1014 -5.19 23.63 14.53
CA GLY A 1014 -5.33 24.54 15.66
C GLY A 1014 -4.85 23.96 17.00
N VAL A 1015 -4.03 22.91 17.01
CA VAL A 1015 -3.53 22.29 18.25
C VAL A 1015 -2.03 21.99 18.19
N ALA A 1016 -1.35 22.25 19.31
CA ALA A 1016 0.09 22.00 19.50
C ALA A 1016 0.35 21.31 20.85
N PRO A 1017 1.48 20.62 21.05
CA PRO A 1017 1.76 20.01 22.32
C PRO A 1017 2.15 21.06 23.36
N GLY A 1018 2.08 20.66 24.63
CA GLY A 1018 2.58 21.46 25.75
C GLY A 1018 4.07 21.73 25.60
N SER A 1019 4.81 20.73 25.10
CA SER A 1019 6.22 20.77 24.73
C SER A 1019 6.46 19.81 23.57
N PHE A 1020 7.26 20.14 22.55
CA PHE A 1020 7.74 19.15 21.57
C PHE A 1020 8.86 18.27 22.13
N TYR A 1021 9.44 18.68 23.26
CA TYR A 1021 10.57 18.03 23.90
C TYR A 1021 10.21 17.41 25.24
N GLU A 1022 11.01 16.45 25.71
CA GLU A 1022 10.90 15.88 27.06
C GLU A 1022 10.92 17.01 28.12
N LEU A 1023 9.99 16.97 29.08
CA LEU A 1023 9.91 17.94 30.18
C LEU A 1023 10.95 17.64 31.28
N ASP A 1024 11.31 18.63 32.09
CA ASP A 1024 12.17 18.42 33.26
C ASP A 1024 11.46 17.64 34.40
N ALA A 1025 12.20 17.32 35.45
CA ALA A 1025 11.67 16.56 36.60
C ALA A 1025 10.53 17.30 37.33
N GLU A 1026 10.45 18.62 37.16
CA GLU A 1026 9.43 19.49 37.72
C GLU A 1026 8.26 19.75 36.75
N GLY A 1027 8.29 19.17 35.55
CA GLY A 1027 7.25 19.27 34.52
C GLY A 1027 7.31 20.54 33.67
N ASN A 1028 8.42 21.27 33.68
CA ASN A 1028 8.61 22.47 32.88
C ASN A 1028 9.27 22.14 31.53
N ARG A 1029 9.04 23.00 30.54
CA ARG A 1029 9.75 22.92 29.26
C ARG A 1029 11.25 23.02 29.49
N GLN A 1030 11.97 22.10 28.87
CA GLN A 1030 13.42 22.17 28.84
C GLN A 1030 13.87 23.08 27.71
N ARG A 1031 15.00 23.74 27.93
CA ARG A 1031 15.67 24.50 26.89
C ARG A 1031 16.09 23.54 25.76
N ALA A 1032 15.59 23.78 24.56
CA ALA A 1032 15.85 22.99 23.38
C ALA A 1032 16.17 23.89 22.18
N HIS A 1033 16.74 23.30 21.14
CA HIS A 1033 17.08 23.97 19.89
C HIS A 1033 16.55 23.14 18.71
N TYR A 1034 15.94 23.79 17.73
CA TYR A 1034 15.58 23.17 16.47
C TYR A 1034 16.63 23.54 15.41
N ASP A 1035 17.35 22.55 14.92
CA ASP A 1035 18.37 22.73 13.89
C ASP A 1035 17.70 23.00 12.54
N GLY A 1036 17.90 24.20 12.01
CA GLY A 1036 17.31 24.63 10.76
C GLY A 1036 17.87 25.98 10.34
N LEU A 1037 18.19 26.10 9.05
CA LEU A 1037 18.77 27.31 8.49
C LEU A 1037 17.98 27.76 7.24
N PRO A 1038 17.75 29.08 7.07
CA PRO A 1038 17.11 29.62 5.87
C PRO A 1038 17.87 29.27 4.60
N VAL A 1039 17.14 28.88 3.55
CA VAL A 1039 17.71 28.40 2.28
C VAL A 1039 18.62 29.42 1.60
N GLU A 1040 18.31 30.71 1.69
CA GLU A 1040 19.10 31.81 1.15
C GLU A 1040 20.46 31.93 1.86
N PHE A 1041 20.49 31.74 3.19
CA PHE A 1041 21.76 31.71 3.93
C PHE A 1041 22.59 30.50 3.53
N ILE A 1042 21.96 29.32 3.43
CA ILE A 1042 22.66 28.09 3.00
C ILE A 1042 23.24 28.29 1.60
N ALA A 1043 22.46 28.85 0.66
CA ALA A 1043 22.91 29.09 -0.72
C ALA A 1043 24.08 30.09 -0.76
N ALA A 1044 24.02 31.18 0.00
CA ALA A 1044 25.10 32.15 0.13
C ALA A 1044 26.35 31.53 0.76
N ALA A 1045 26.18 30.68 1.79
CA ALA A 1045 27.27 29.99 2.47
C ALA A 1045 27.99 29.00 1.54
N ILE A 1046 27.23 28.13 0.86
CA ILE A 1046 27.76 27.16 -0.10
C ILE A 1046 28.49 27.89 -1.24
N SER A 1047 27.88 28.92 -1.82
CA SER A 1047 28.46 29.63 -2.97
C SER A 1047 29.71 30.43 -2.59
N THR A 1048 29.80 30.93 -1.37
CA THR A 1048 30.99 31.65 -0.88
C THR A 1048 32.10 30.69 -0.47
N LEU A 1049 31.83 29.81 0.49
CA LEU A 1049 32.84 28.93 1.07
C LEU A 1049 33.31 27.87 0.07
N GLY A 1050 32.44 27.44 -0.84
CA GLY A 1050 32.77 26.47 -1.89
C GLY A 1050 33.87 26.95 -2.84
N THR A 1051 34.04 28.26 -3.00
CA THR A 1051 35.14 28.85 -3.80
C THR A 1051 36.47 28.98 -3.05
N GLN A 1052 36.44 28.83 -1.72
CA GLN A 1052 37.59 29.09 -0.85
C GLN A 1052 38.29 27.79 -0.39
N ALA A 1053 37.74 26.62 -0.73
CA ALA A 1053 38.30 25.35 -0.29
C ALA A 1053 39.67 25.07 -0.93
N ASP A 1054 40.70 25.07 -0.09
CA ASP A 1054 42.03 24.57 -0.42
C ASP A 1054 42.12 23.10 0.06
N GLY A 1055 42.15 22.17 -0.89
CA GLY A 1055 42.11 20.73 -0.63
C GLY A 1055 40.71 20.16 -0.42
N TYR A 1056 40.53 19.21 0.51
CA TYR A 1056 39.23 18.62 0.84
C TYR A 1056 38.72 19.14 2.18
N GLN A 1057 37.60 19.85 2.14
CA GLN A 1057 36.96 20.44 3.31
C GLN A 1057 35.54 19.92 3.44
N THR A 1058 35.13 19.64 4.67
CA THR A 1058 33.74 19.30 5.00
C THR A 1058 33.20 20.34 5.95
N TYR A 1059 31.96 20.74 5.73
CA TYR A 1059 31.21 21.67 6.54
C TYR A 1059 29.91 21.03 6.99
N HIS A 1060 29.64 21.09 8.29
CA HIS A 1060 28.33 20.76 8.84
C HIS A 1060 27.47 22.03 8.81
N VAL A 1061 26.57 22.10 7.83
CA VAL A 1061 25.70 23.26 7.61
C VAL A 1061 24.48 23.12 8.51
N MET A 1062 24.71 23.44 9.78
CA MET A 1062 23.79 23.28 10.89
C MET A 1062 23.79 24.54 11.76
N ASN A 1063 22.72 24.74 12.51
CA ASN A 1063 22.58 25.81 13.47
C ASN A 1063 23.16 25.39 14.84
N PRO A 1064 24.26 26.01 15.32
CA PRO A 1064 24.94 25.53 16.52
C PRO A 1064 24.51 26.22 17.81
N TYR A 1065 23.51 27.11 17.77
CA TYR A 1065 23.20 27.93 18.92
C TYR A 1065 22.51 27.13 20.03
N ASP A 1066 23.02 27.23 21.25
CA ASP A 1066 22.23 27.00 22.46
C ASP A 1066 21.52 28.31 22.81
N ASP A 1067 20.57 28.72 21.97
CA ASP A 1067 19.74 29.91 22.15
C ASP A 1067 18.45 29.61 22.91
N GLY A 1068 17.97 28.37 22.85
CA GLY A 1068 16.69 27.96 23.43
C GLY A 1068 15.52 28.20 22.49
N ILE A 1069 15.77 28.21 21.18
CA ILE A 1069 14.76 28.38 20.14
C ILE A 1069 14.46 27.00 19.53
N GLY A 1070 13.40 26.36 20.01
CA GLY A 1070 12.90 25.08 19.49
C GLY A 1070 11.51 25.18 18.86
N LEU A 1071 10.93 24.02 18.55
CA LEU A 1071 9.55 23.92 18.03
C LEU A 1071 8.50 24.52 18.99
N ASP A 1072 8.79 24.53 20.29
CA ASP A 1072 7.93 25.18 21.26
C ASP A 1072 7.90 26.69 21.09
N GLU A 1073 9.05 27.34 21.00
CA GLU A 1073 9.10 28.77 20.74
C GLU A 1073 8.41 29.12 19.41
N TYR A 1074 8.50 28.26 18.39
CA TYR A 1074 7.80 28.46 17.12
C TYR A 1074 6.28 28.49 17.29
N VAL A 1075 5.72 27.58 18.09
CA VAL A 1075 4.29 27.59 18.39
C VAL A 1075 3.91 28.83 19.20
N ASP A 1076 4.72 29.25 20.17
CA ASP A 1076 4.43 30.48 20.93
C ASP A 1076 4.41 31.71 20.01
N TRP A 1077 5.34 31.79 19.05
CA TRP A 1077 5.33 32.85 18.05
C TRP A 1077 4.12 32.84 17.13
N LEU A 1078 3.61 31.66 16.75
CA LEU A 1078 2.38 31.54 15.98
C LEU A 1078 1.15 32.00 16.78
N VAL A 1079 1.08 31.64 18.07
CA VAL A 1079 0.02 32.10 18.98
C VAL A 1079 0.08 33.62 19.17
N ASP A 1080 1.27 34.18 19.41
CA ASP A 1080 1.48 35.62 19.55
C ASP A 1080 1.15 36.40 18.27
N ALA A 1081 1.35 35.78 17.09
CA ALA A 1081 0.95 36.31 15.80
C ALA A 1081 -0.56 36.24 15.52
N GLY A 1082 -1.34 35.64 16.43
CA GLY A 1082 -2.80 35.60 16.37
C GLY A 1082 -3.40 34.35 15.72
N TYR A 1083 -2.61 33.31 15.45
CA TYR A 1083 -3.14 32.03 14.98
C TYR A 1083 -3.77 31.24 16.14
N PRO A 1084 -4.98 30.69 15.97
CA PRO A 1084 -5.74 30.07 17.05
C PRO A 1084 -5.22 28.65 17.37
N ILE A 1085 -4.02 28.57 17.95
CA ILE A 1085 -3.39 27.30 18.33
C ILE A 1085 -3.55 27.08 19.84
N GLN A 1086 -4.25 26.02 20.21
CA GLN A 1086 -4.38 25.59 21.58
C GLN A 1086 -3.24 24.64 21.96
N ARG A 1087 -2.49 24.96 23.01
CA ARG A 1087 -1.52 24.04 23.60
C ARG A 1087 -2.19 23.00 24.47
N ILE A 1088 -1.86 21.74 24.24
CA ILE A 1088 -2.39 20.58 24.93
C ILE A 1088 -1.32 20.01 25.86
N ALA A 1089 -1.53 20.04 27.17
CA ALA A 1089 -0.48 19.78 28.16
C ALA A 1089 0.17 18.38 28.03
N GLY A 1090 -0.61 17.35 27.72
CA GLY A 1090 -0.08 16.00 27.48
C GLY A 1090 0.39 15.79 26.03
N TYR A 1091 1.63 15.36 25.82
CA TYR A 1091 2.14 15.09 24.46
C TYR A 1091 1.32 14.02 23.72
N GLY A 1092 0.99 12.90 24.38
CA GLY A 1092 0.11 11.88 23.79
C GLY A 1092 -1.32 12.36 23.55
N GLU A 1093 -1.81 13.27 24.40
CA GLU A 1093 -3.13 13.90 24.24
C GLU A 1093 -3.13 14.86 23.03
N TRP A 1094 -2.05 15.60 22.83
CA TRP A 1094 -1.84 16.40 21.63
C TRP A 1094 -1.75 15.52 20.39
N LEU A 1095 -0.87 14.52 20.38
CA LEU A 1095 -0.62 13.64 19.23
C LEU A 1095 -1.93 13.02 18.75
N ARG A 1096 -2.81 12.67 19.68
CA ARG A 1096 -4.17 12.31 19.33
C ARG A 1096 -4.88 13.36 18.52
N ARG A 1097 -5.09 14.50 19.17
CA ARG A 1097 -6.05 15.50 18.70
C ARG A 1097 -5.56 16.01 17.35
N PHE A 1098 -4.24 16.10 17.23
CA PHE A 1098 -3.50 16.37 16.03
C PHE A 1098 -3.73 15.34 14.92
N GLU A 1099 -3.55 14.03 15.17
CA GLU A 1099 -3.80 12.98 14.17
C GLU A 1099 -5.25 13.01 13.65
N GLY A 1100 -6.21 13.09 14.56
CA GLY A 1100 -7.63 13.06 14.20
C GLY A 1100 -8.06 14.30 13.44
N ALA A 1101 -7.59 15.47 13.87
CA ALA A 1101 -7.80 16.71 13.14
C ALA A 1101 -7.16 16.66 11.74
N MET A 1102 -5.96 16.09 11.60
CA MET A 1102 -5.31 15.91 10.29
C MET A 1102 -6.05 14.94 9.37
N ARG A 1103 -6.56 13.80 9.87
CA ARG A 1103 -7.34 12.85 9.08
C ARG A 1103 -8.67 13.44 8.59
N ALA A 1104 -9.24 14.37 9.37
CA ALA A 1104 -10.45 15.11 9.04
C ALA A 1104 -10.22 16.29 8.07
N LEU A 1105 -8.96 16.64 7.73
CA LEU A 1105 -8.69 17.69 6.76
C LEU A 1105 -9.24 17.34 5.36
N PRO A 1106 -9.65 18.34 4.56
CA PRO A 1106 -9.93 18.16 3.14
C PRO A 1106 -8.78 17.48 2.38
N GLU A 1107 -9.08 16.69 1.35
CA GLU A 1107 -8.09 15.87 0.63
C GLU A 1107 -6.82 16.65 0.23
N ARG A 1108 -7.00 17.86 -0.32
CA ARG A 1108 -5.88 18.72 -0.73
C ARG A 1108 -4.97 19.10 0.44
N GLN A 1109 -5.52 19.43 1.61
CA GLN A 1109 -4.73 19.74 2.81
C GLN A 1109 -4.12 18.48 3.41
N ARG A 1110 -4.87 17.38 3.43
CA ARG A 1110 -4.43 16.08 3.95
C ARG A 1110 -3.22 15.53 3.18
N GLN A 1111 -3.18 15.67 1.86
CA GLN A 1111 -2.04 15.27 1.02
C GLN A 1111 -0.72 15.96 1.42
N TYR A 1112 -0.79 17.24 1.83
CA TYR A 1112 0.35 18.03 2.28
C TYR A 1112 0.48 18.11 3.81
N SER A 1113 -0.34 17.37 4.57
CA SER A 1113 -0.25 17.32 6.03
C SER A 1113 0.93 16.46 6.49
N LEU A 1114 1.18 16.47 7.80
CA LEU A 1114 2.21 15.65 8.43
C LEU A 1114 1.81 14.16 8.52
N LEU A 1115 0.58 13.80 8.14
CA LEU A 1115 0.04 12.45 8.32
C LEU A 1115 0.96 11.31 7.81
N PRO A 1116 1.59 11.38 6.61
CA PRO A 1116 2.50 10.32 6.15
C PRO A 1116 3.79 10.18 6.99
N LEU A 1117 4.16 11.25 7.71
CA LEU A 1117 5.39 11.35 8.51
C LEU A 1117 5.11 11.40 10.01
N LEU A 1118 3.86 11.16 10.42
CA LEU A 1118 3.43 11.31 11.81
C LEU A 1118 4.17 10.33 12.75
N HIS A 1119 4.63 9.20 12.22
CA HIS A 1119 5.44 8.24 12.95
C HIS A 1119 6.72 8.86 13.55
N ASN A 1120 7.27 9.92 12.95
CA ASN A 1120 8.45 10.63 13.49
C ASN A 1120 8.17 11.44 14.76
N TYR A 1121 6.89 11.73 15.06
CA TYR A 1121 6.47 12.57 16.19
C TYR A 1121 5.71 11.76 17.26
N GLN A 1122 5.86 10.43 17.28
CA GLN A 1122 5.17 9.54 18.23
C GLN A 1122 5.55 9.80 19.69
N GLN A 1123 6.75 10.31 19.94
CA GLN A 1123 7.26 10.66 21.26
C GLN A 1123 7.85 12.07 21.25
N PRO A 1124 7.87 12.77 22.40
CA PRO A 1124 8.58 14.03 22.52
C PRO A 1124 10.07 13.80 22.27
N GLU A 1125 10.71 14.73 21.57
CA GLU A 1125 12.12 14.63 21.26
C GLU A 1125 12.98 14.90 22.51
N LYS A 1126 14.18 14.33 22.56
CA LYS A 1126 15.14 14.70 23.60
C LYS A 1126 15.60 16.14 23.35
N PRO A 1127 15.57 17.02 24.36
CA PRO A 1127 16.01 18.39 24.18
C PRO A 1127 17.51 18.43 23.86
N LEU A 1128 17.83 18.87 22.65
CA LEU A 1128 19.19 19.16 22.22
C LEU A 1128 19.52 20.63 22.48
N ARG A 1129 20.75 20.89 22.92
CA ARG A 1129 21.28 22.24 23.12
C ARG A 1129 22.29 22.53 22.02
N GLY A 1130 21.83 23.18 20.96
CA GLY A 1130 22.57 23.36 19.70
C GLY A 1130 22.54 22.11 18.81
N SER A 1131 23.45 22.06 17.84
CA SER A 1131 23.56 20.98 16.86
C SER A 1131 24.10 19.68 17.46
N PHE A 1132 23.68 18.52 16.93
CA PHE A 1132 24.10 17.22 17.44
C PHE A 1132 25.56 16.85 17.09
N ALA A 1133 26.14 17.52 16.09
CA ALA A 1133 27.54 17.40 15.72
C ALA A 1133 28.23 18.78 15.74
N PRO A 1134 29.57 18.84 15.93
CA PRO A 1134 30.31 20.10 15.93
C PRO A 1134 30.23 20.81 14.56
N THR A 1135 30.21 22.14 14.58
CA THR A 1135 30.19 23.02 13.41
C THR A 1135 31.28 24.09 13.46
N ASP A 1136 32.31 23.88 14.29
CA ASP A 1136 33.34 24.88 14.60
C ASP A 1136 34.02 25.42 13.34
N ARG A 1137 34.31 24.57 12.34
CA ARG A 1137 34.89 25.00 11.08
C ARG A 1137 33.86 25.78 10.25
N PHE A 1138 32.65 25.26 10.09
CA PHE A 1138 31.61 25.96 9.32
C PHE A 1138 31.35 27.36 9.86
N ARG A 1139 31.14 27.49 11.17
CA ARG A 1139 30.90 28.78 11.81
C ARG A 1139 32.08 29.72 11.68
N ALA A 1140 33.31 29.25 11.93
CA ALA A 1140 34.50 30.07 11.76
C ALA A 1140 34.65 30.60 10.32
N ALA A 1141 34.38 29.73 9.33
CA ALA A 1141 34.42 30.10 7.91
C ALA A 1141 33.33 31.13 7.56
N VAL A 1142 32.11 30.96 8.08
CA VAL A 1142 31.00 31.94 7.92
C VAL A 1142 31.39 33.31 8.49
N GLN A 1143 32.00 33.34 9.67
CA GLN A 1143 32.43 34.59 10.33
C GLN A 1143 33.58 35.27 9.59
N GLU A 1144 34.57 34.50 9.13
CA GLU A 1144 35.69 35.02 8.35
C GLU A 1144 35.22 35.61 7.01
N ALA A 1145 34.32 34.90 6.32
CA ALA A 1145 33.72 35.33 5.06
C ALA A 1145 32.62 36.41 5.23
N LYS A 1146 32.21 36.71 6.47
CA LYS A 1146 31.17 37.70 6.82
C LYS A 1146 29.82 37.42 6.17
N ILE A 1147 29.42 36.15 6.14
CA ILE A 1147 28.16 35.69 5.52
C ILE A 1147 27.02 35.84 6.55
N GLY A 1148 25.82 36.17 6.08
CA GLY A 1148 24.65 36.39 6.92
C GLY A 1148 24.54 37.80 7.51
N PRO A 1149 23.37 38.16 8.07
CA PRO A 1149 23.06 39.53 8.50
C PRO A 1149 24.00 40.05 9.60
N ASP A 1150 24.36 39.19 10.55
CA ASP A 1150 25.25 39.52 11.68
C ASP A 1150 26.70 39.09 11.46
N LYS A 1151 27.06 38.67 10.23
CA LYS A 1151 28.37 38.08 9.89
C LYS A 1151 28.65 36.81 10.72
N ASP A 1152 27.59 36.07 11.01
CA ASP A 1152 27.58 34.78 11.70
C ASP A 1152 26.36 33.99 11.18
N ILE A 1153 26.24 32.74 11.61
CA ILE A 1153 25.06 31.90 11.31
C ILE A 1153 23.79 32.61 11.82
N PRO A 1154 22.70 32.71 11.05
CA PRO A 1154 21.50 33.40 11.49
C PRO A 1154 20.73 32.59 12.54
N HIS A 1155 20.12 33.29 13.50
CA HIS A 1155 19.11 32.70 14.36
C HIS A 1155 17.77 32.59 13.61
N VAL A 1156 17.00 31.54 13.90
CA VAL A 1156 15.60 31.50 13.47
C VAL A 1156 14.80 32.48 14.31
N SER A 1157 13.90 33.24 13.68
CA SER A 1157 13.12 34.30 14.35
C SER A 1157 11.63 34.16 14.04
N ALA A 1158 10.78 34.77 14.88
CA ALA A 1158 9.32 34.74 14.74
C ALA A 1158 8.82 35.10 13.32
N PRO A 1159 9.35 36.15 12.64
CA PRO A 1159 8.94 36.46 11.27
C PRO A 1159 9.11 35.30 10.28
N ILE A 1160 10.14 34.46 10.43
CA ILE A 1160 10.39 33.30 9.56
C ILE A 1160 9.26 32.29 9.71
N ILE A 1161 8.90 31.96 10.96
CA ILE A 1161 7.85 30.98 11.27
C ILE A 1161 6.48 31.50 10.84
N VAL A 1162 6.18 32.77 11.06
CA VAL A 1162 4.93 33.39 10.60
C VAL A 1162 4.84 33.38 9.08
N LYS A 1163 5.96 33.58 8.38
CA LYS A 1163 6.01 33.56 6.92
C LYS A 1163 5.61 32.22 6.32
N TYR A 1164 5.96 31.10 6.95
CA TYR A 1164 5.48 29.78 6.54
C TYR A 1164 3.95 29.74 6.43
N VAL A 1165 3.27 30.32 7.41
CA VAL A 1165 1.80 30.30 7.46
C VAL A 1165 1.20 31.23 6.40
N THR A 1166 1.75 32.43 6.22
CA THR A 1166 1.27 33.35 5.18
C THR A 1166 1.51 32.81 3.78
N ASP A 1167 2.61 32.10 3.54
CA ASP A 1167 2.89 31.47 2.25
C ASP A 1167 1.96 30.27 2.00
N LEU A 1168 1.63 29.48 3.02
CA LEU A 1168 0.63 28.41 2.91
C LEU A 1168 -0.77 28.95 2.58
N GLN A 1169 -1.16 30.10 3.15
CA GLN A 1169 -2.40 30.80 2.80
C GLN A 1169 -2.37 31.30 1.34
N LEU A 1170 -1.24 31.87 0.89
CA LEU A 1170 -1.07 32.32 -0.49
C LEU A 1170 -1.24 31.17 -1.49
N LEU A 1171 -0.76 29.97 -1.15
CA LEU A 1171 -0.89 28.75 -1.96
C LEU A 1171 -2.28 28.09 -1.85
N GLY A 1172 -3.18 28.63 -1.03
CA GLY A 1172 -4.54 28.11 -0.81
C GLY A 1172 -4.57 26.78 -0.07
N LEU A 1173 -3.59 26.54 0.81
CA LEU A 1173 -3.52 25.36 1.67
C LEU A 1173 -4.03 25.64 3.10
N LEU A 1174 -4.17 26.90 3.51
CA LEU A 1174 -4.72 27.33 4.80
C LEU A 1174 -5.86 28.34 4.65
#